data_AF-A0A433BJB0-F1
#
_entry.id   AF-A0A433BJB0-F1
#
_cell.length_a   1.000
_cell.length_b   1.000
_cell.length_c   1.000
_cell.angle_alpha   90.00
_cell.angle_beta   90.00
_cell.angle_gamma   90.00
#
_symmetry.space_group_name_H-M   'P 1'
#
loop_
_entity.id
_entity.type
_entity.pdbx_description
1 polymer ?
#
loop_
_entity_poly.entity_id
_entity_poly.type
_entity_poly.pdbx_seq_one_letter_code
_entity_poly.pdbx_strand_id
1 'polypeptide(L)'
;MDSTVSARTGHSTIAAVSSEPGIVSLSFDQRYEAVSQAFPPWLLSDPIVFPGDHRTYGWACQVPDCNGELAGSNIKFLCSTHDHEFKALSSKLTIEEFAKQATPSPCILRGWARYRLDDCRICGPNREALITGLCMAHNRILWKAKRRGETEEACLRAQTPFPPLPRCAIPDCVHDGPLFNFRGPGQVRVCKSHYQVWRSYLRDNNLSPDEALWTEWAAMEPRSKRMQLPENRGDVWVDHLPLRLQREIRYAIHRHDSTARRGHWRPRHIQVVVDVLASEGVQTLNDPMLAEHVSKYKAADVRRIWADLPIAARGLTLTRQDAKYAGWFDPAIVGAKQFKSANSPSDRRMVWDLTGISQRWLRDLLWENLEYAATESPQPTSGTINRRVRSIHLLSKALWQLREDHGNDPELLHASDARAFKDLWDMWYREQVPVAENRTFNSPVPKPLVELVYKTSPNAMHAVLVFGRARNLGPTDSFVLAFPRYSAPEERPKPRPISDDDFRLLISDASLKLLDESDVNDVGLVDIWLTHAFQGGRISETIYLRLGCIGMIGEAQPYLWRDITKANVLDYGMPCHYPVYQRLLRRQEVTRAKLRRRYAADLASLNKRQRAALEAEWDRTMPLFPGPTTNPDLRLPVSSSVLQRKLADWIEKLGLKGITTHRTRSTMATALLDNGAPPAGRVRDAV
;
A
#
# COMPACT_ATOMS: atom_id res chain seq x y z
N MET A 1 17.01 30.58 30.69
CA MET A 1 16.18 29.43 31.10
C MET A 1 15.08 29.29 30.04
N ASP A 2 15.39 29.10 28.76
CA ASP A 2 16.02 27.94 28.10
C ASP A 2 15.31 26.62 28.37
N SER A 3 14.45 26.22 27.41
CA SER A 3 14.06 24.83 27.11
C SER A 3 13.31 24.77 25.77
N THR A 4 14.00 25.00 24.67
CA THR A 4 13.58 24.57 23.33
C THR A 4 14.06 23.12 23.12
N VAL A 5 13.19 22.16 23.45
CA VAL A 5 13.45 20.74 23.22
C VAL A 5 13.38 20.46 21.72
N SER A 6 14.55 20.28 21.13
CA SER A 6 14.78 19.80 19.77
C SER A 6 14.20 18.40 19.60
N ALA A 7 13.10 18.29 18.85
CA ALA A 7 12.48 17.02 18.48
C ALA A 7 13.40 16.24 17.53
N ARG A 8 14.21 15.33 18.08
CA ARG A 8 14.95 14.33 17.32
C ARG A 8 13.97 13.36 16.66
N THR A 9 13.58 13.62 15.41
CA THR A 9 12.86 12.66 14.55
C THR A 9 13.82 11.63 13.94
N GLY A 10 14.60 10.96 14.80
CA GLY A 10 15.34 9.76 14.44
C GLY A 10 14.36 8.61 14.25
N HIS A 11 14.04 8.26 13.01
CA HIS A 11 13.22 7.10 12.63
C HIS A 11 13.93 5.74 12.87
N SER A 12 14.89 5.70 13.79
CA SER A 12 15.46 4.48 14.31
C SER A 12 14.83 4.22 15.67
N THR A 13 14.33 3.00 15.88
CA THR A 13 13.91 2.43 17.18
C THR A 13 12.45 2.60 17.65
N ILE A 14 11.44 2.74 16.76
CA ILE A 14 10.02 2.73 17.20
C ILE A 14 9.38 1.33 17.15
N ALA A 15 9.90 0.42 16.32
CA ALA A 15 9.47 -0.99 16.35
C ALA A 15 9.73 -1.65 17.72
N ALA A 16 10.66 -1.09 18.51
CA ALA A 16 11.15 -1.65 19.77
C ALA A 16 10.12 -1.63 20.90
N VAL A 17 9.29 -0.58 21.03
CA VAL A 17 8.41 -0.41 22.20
C VAL A 17 7.34 -1.52 22.27
N SER A 18 6.80 -1.97 21.15
CA SER A 18 5.85 -3.11 21.14
C SER A 18 6.51 -4.50 21.17
N SER A 19 7.84 -4.57 21.13
CA SER A 19 8.62 -5.83 21.12
C SER A 19 9.51 -6.00 22.34
N GLU A 20 9.50 -5.08 23.29
CA GLU A 20 10.16 -5.32 24.57
C GLU A 20 9.42 -6.46 25.29
N PRO A 21 10.14 -7.50 25.75
CA PRO A 21 9.54 -8.69 26.36
C PRO A 21 8.56 -8.37 27.51
N GLY A 22 8.77 -7.25 28.21
CA GLY A 22 7.94 -6.79 29.34
C GLY A 22 6.64 -6.09 28.94
N ILE A 23 6.50 -5.54 27.73
CA ILE A 23 5.29 -4.78 27.33
C ILE A 23 4.15 -5.72 26.93
N VAL A 24 4.47 -6.93 26.45
CA VAL A 24 3.47 -7.92 26.01
C VAL A 24 2.70 -8.56 27.19
N SER A 25 3.21 -8.47 28.42
CA SER A 25 2.55 -8.97 29.64
C SER A 25 1.67 -7.93 30.36
N LEU A 26 1.74 -6.66 29.96
CA LEU A 26 0.97 -5.56 30.55
C LEU A 26 -0.52 -5.63 30.17
N SER A 27 -1.39 -4.98 30.96
CA SER A 27 -2.79 -4.78 30.59
C SER A 27 -2.92 -3.86 29.36
N PHE A 28 -4.09 -3.85 28.71
CA PHE A 28 -4.34 -3.00 27.54
C PHE A 28 -4.02 -1.52 27.81
N ASP A 29 -4.49 -0.98 28.95
CA ASP A 29 -4.29 0.43 29.30
C ASP A 29 -2.83 0.75 29.58
N GLN A 30 -2.11 -0.15 30.27
CA GLN A 30 -0.68 0.00 30.53
C GLN A 30 0.14 -0.03 29.23
N ARG A 31 -0.21 -0.90 28.28
CA ARG A 31 0.42 -0.92 26.95
C ARG A 31 0.17 0.37 26.19
N TYR A 32 -1.07 0.87 26.22
CA TYR A 32 -1.40 2.10 25.53
C TYR A 32 -0.60 3.26 26.10
N GLU A 33 -0.60 3.42 27.43
CA GLU A 33 0.13 4.50 28.11
C GLU A 33 1.62 4.48 27.79
N ALA A 34 2.25 3.31 27.84
CA ALA A 34 3.66 3.15 27.49
C ALA A 34 3.96 3.56 26.04
N VAL A 35 3.09 3.20 25.09
CA VAL A 35 3.30 3.49 23.68
C VAL A 35 2.90 4.93 23.32
N SER A 36 1.88 5.50 23.95
CA SER A 36 1.40 6.85 23.66
C SER A 36 2.40 7.95 24.02
N GLN A 37 3.36 7.66 24.90
CA GLN A 37 4.49 8.56 25.18
C GLN A 37 5.33 8.88 23.93
N ALA A 38 5.31 8.00 22.92
CA ALA A 38 6.00 8.23 21.65
C ALA A 38 5.11 8.92 20.59
N PHE A 39 3.84 9.22 20.90
CA PHE A 39 2.94 9.83 19.93
C PHE A 39 3.26 11.31 19.74
N PRO A 40 3.20 11.82 18.49
CA PRO A 40 3.33 13.24 18.26
C PRO A 40 2.11 13.99 18.83
N PRO A 41 2.26 15.28 19.22
CA PRO A 41 1.18 16.04 19.85
C PRO A 41 -0.12 16.09 19.04
N TRP A 42 -0.01 16.16 17.71
CA TRP A 42 -1.16 16.18 16.80
C TRP A 42 -2.00 14.90 16.80
N LEU A 43 -1.44 13.77 17.25
CA LEU A 43 -2.15 12.50 17.35
C LEU A 43 -2.90 12.37 18.68
N LEU A 44 -2.41 13.08 19.70
CA LEU A 44 -3.00 13.10 21.04
C LEU A 44 -4.11 14.13 21.18
N SER A 45 -4.22 15.09 20.25
CA SER A 45 -5.27 16.10 20.25
C SER A 45 -6.66 15.52 19.97
N ASP A 46 -7.67 16.32 20.29
CA ASP A 46 -9.07 16.06 19.92
C ASP A 46 -9.68 17.32 19.31
N PRO A 47 -10.01 17.33 18.00
CA PRO A 47 -9.77 16.26 17.02
C PRO A 47 -8.29 15.96 16.80
N ILE A 48 -7.98 14.82 16.18
CA ILE A 48 -6.64 14.50 15.66
C ILE A 48 -6.35 15.45 14.49
N VAL A 49 -5.29 16.26 14.55
CA VAL A 49 -5.01 17.31 13.55
C VAL A 49 -3.80 16.96 12.68
N PHE A 50 -4.01 16.25 11.57
CA PHE A 50 -2.93 15.85 10.68
C PHE A 50 -2.26 17.05 9.98
N PRO A 51 -0.92 17.16 9.97
CA PRO A 51 -0.22 18.17 9.19
C PRO A 51 -0.51 18.08 7.68
N GLY A 52 -0.66 19.22 7.02
CA GLY A 52 -1.04 19.28 5.60
C GLY A 52 -0.08 18.55 4.65
N ASP A 53 1.21 18.62 4.94
CA ASP A 53 2.31 18.01 4.19
C ASP A 53 2.78 16.67 4.78
N HIS A 54 2.06 16.13 5.77
CA HIS A 54 2.46 14.90 6.45
C HIS A 54 2.74 13.77 5.46
N ARG A 55 3.85 13.06 5.63
CA ARG A 55 4.36 12.07 4.67
C ARG A 55 3.37 10.95 4.34
N THR A 56 2.59 10.55 5.33
CA THR A 56 1.58 9.47 5.26
C THR A 56 0.14 9.99 5.17
N TYR A 57 -0.18 10.99 6.00
CA TYR A 57 -1.53 11.50 6.20
C TYR A 57 -1.78 12.88 5.58
N GLY A 58 -0.83 13.41 4.81
CA GLY A 58 -0.95 14.75 4.25
C GLY A 58 -2.17 14.88 3.35
N TRP A 59 -2.70 16.09 3.29
CA TRP A 59 -3.97 16.40 2.64
C TRP A 59 -3.91 17.68 1.81
N ALA A 60 -2.86 18.49 1.95
CA ALA A 60 -2.67 19.75 1.25
C ALA A 60 -2.04 19.54 -0.13
N CYS A 61 -2.43 20.38 -1.08
CA CYS A 61 -1.79 20.46 -2.39
C CYS A 61 -0.43 21.18 -2.27
N GLN A 62 0.56 20.79 -3.07
CA GLN A 62 1.87 21.48 -3.12
C GLN A 62 1.82 22.87 -3.74
N VAL A 63 0.79 23.17 -4.53
CA VAL A 63 0.59 24.53 -5.07
C VAL A 63 0.23 25.45 -3.89
N PRO A 64 0.99 26.54 -3.65
CA PRO A 64 0.70 27.50 -2.58
C PRO A 64 -0.74 27.98 -2.63
N ASP A 65 -1.37 28.13 -1.46
CA ASP A 65 -2.77 28.57 -1.29
C ASP A 65 -3.82 27.71 -2.02
N CYS A 66 -3.41 26.55 -2.56
CA CYS A 66 -4.33 25.68 -3.26
C CYS A 66 -5.17 24.87 -2.27
N ASN A 67 -6.44 25.22 -2.23
CA ASN A 67 -7.47 24.48 -1.53
C ASN A 67 -8.00 23.28 -2.36
N GLY A 68 -7.22 22.75 -3.29
CA GLY A 68 -7.58 21.59 -4.09
C GLY A 68 -7.53 20.27 -3.32
N GLU A 69 -8.47 19.36 -3.60
CA GLU A 69 -8.46 18.01 -3.04
C GLU A 69 -7.40 17.13 -3.72
N LEU A 70 -6.51 16.53 -2.92
CA LEU A 70 -5.64 15.45 -3.38
C LEU A 70 -6.46 14.26 -3.88
N ALA A 71 -6.15 13.79 -5.09
CA ALA A 71 -6.63 12.48 -5.54
C ALA A 71 -6.09 11.39 -4.59
N GLY A 72 -6.91 10.37 -4.33
CA GLY A 72 -6.71 9.43 -3.21
C GLY A 72 -5.33 8.78 -3.15
N SER A 73 -4.80 8.37 -4.31
CA SER A 73 -3.49 7.74 -4.45
C SER A 73 -2.41 8.66 -5.03
N ASN A 74 -2.64 9.98 -5.11
CA ASN A 74 -1.65 10.87 -5.72
C ASN A 74 -0.44 11.09 -4.80
N ILE A 75 0.70 10.54 -5.22
CA ILE A 75 1.99 10.63 -4.52
C ILE A 75 2.71 11.96 -4.75
N LYS A 76 2.26 12.73 -5.75
CA LYS A 76 2.81 14.05 -6.09
C LYS A 76 2.30 15.15 -5.15
N PHE A 77 1.34 14.83 -4.28
CA PHE A 77 0.64 15.81 -3.45
C PHE A 77 0.06 16.97 -4.29
N LEU A 78 -0.42 16.67 -5.49
CA LEU A 78 -1.18 17.60 -6.33
C LEU A 78 -2.68 17.28 -6.24
N CYS A 79 -3.50 18.34 -6.25
CA CYS A 79 -4.94 18.17 -6.34
C CYS A 79 -5.35 17.57 -7.70
N SER A 80 -6.60 17.10 -7.82
CA SER A 80 -7.07 16.50 -9.10
C SER A 80 -6.89 17.41 -10.32
N THR A 81 -7.15 18.71 -10.19
CA THR A 81 -6.94 19.72 -11.24
C THR A 81 -5.46 19.84 -11.59
N HIS A 82 -4.62 20.07 -10.59
CA HIS A 82 -3.18 20.26 -10.76
C HIS A 82 -2.47 18.99 -11.22
N ASP A 83 -2.93 17.80 -10.85
CA ASP A 83 -2.40 16.55 -11.39
C ASP A 83 -2.72 16.40 -12.89
N HIS A 84 -3.89 16.86 -13.32
CA HIS A 84 -4.25 16.88 -14.74
C HIS A 84 -3.39 17.88 -15.52
N GLU A 85 -3.28 19.11 -15.03
CA GLU A 85 -2.44 20.16 -15.65
C GLU A 85 -0.97 19.73 -15.70
N PHE A 86 -0.46 19.16 -14.61
CA PHE A 86 0.90 18.67 -14.54
C PHE A 86 1.16 17.54 -15.54
N LYS A 87 0.20 16.63 -15.80
CA LYS A 87 0.39 15.58 -16.82
C LYS A 87 0.65 16.12 -18.22
N ALA A 88 0.08 17.28 -18.57
CA ALA A 88 0.34 17.90 -19.86
C ALA A 88 1.75 18.54 -19.95
N LEU A 89 2.33 18.86 -18.79
CA LEU A 89 3.60 19.58 -18.67
C LEU A 89 4.73 18.70 -18.12
N SER A 90 4.47 17.44 -17.78
CA SER A 90 5.42 16.58 -17.06
C SER A 90 6.65 16.20 -17.86
N SER A 91 6.64 16.39 -19.18
CA SER A 91 7.82 16.22 -20.04
C SER A 91 8.75 17.44 -20.05
N LYS A 92 8.28 18.59 -19.56
CA LYS A 92 9.00 19.87 -19.60
C LYS A 92 9.32 20.42 -18.22
N LEU A 93 8.46 20.17 -17.24
CA LEU A 93 8.57 20.71 -15.89
C LEU A 93 8.63 19.59 -14.87
N THR A 94 9.43 19.82 -13.84
CA THR A 94 9.32 19.08 -12.59
C THR A 94 8.06 19.51 -11.82
N ILE A 95 7.64 18.70 -10.85
CA ILE A 95 6.45 18.98 -10.03
C ILE A 95 6.56 20.32 -9.29
N GLU A 96 7.77 20.74 -8.91
CA GLU A 96 8.04 21.94 -8.09
C GLU A 96 8.06 23.17 -8.95
N GLU A 97 8.67 23.09 -10.14
CA GLU A 97 8.61 24.16 -11.12
C GLU A 97 7.16 24.41 -11.51
N PHE A 98 6.40 23.34 -11.73
CA PHE A 98 4.97 23.43 -11.91
C PHE A 98 4.28 24.05 -10.69
N ALA A 99 4.52 23.55 -9.48
CA ALA A 99 3.81 24.01 -8.29
C ALA A 99 4.07 25.49 -7.94
N LYS A 100 5.27 26.01 -8.27
CA LYS A 100 5.62 27.43 -8.10
C LYS A 100 4.95 28.34 -9.14
N GLN A 101 4.65 27.83 -10.32
CA GLN A 101 4.09 28.61 -11.44
C GLN A 101 2.58 28.45 -11.57
N ALA A 102 2.02 27.34 -11.07
CA ALA A 102 0.61 27.03 -11.14
C ALA A 102 -0.20 27.99 -10.26
N THR A 103 -1.33 28.43 -10.77
CA THR A 103 -2.28 29.22 -9.98
C THR A 103 -3.07 28.31 -9.05
N PRO A 104 -3.44 28.79 -7.84
CA PRO A 104 -4.30 28.03 -6.95
C PRO A 104 -5.59 27.64 -7.67
N SER A 105 -5.95 26.35 -7.60
CA SER A 105 -7.22 25.93 -8.18
C SER A 105 -8.34 26.44 -7.27
N PRO A 106 -9.33 27.19 -7.79
CA PRO A 106 -10.55 27.47 -7.05
C PRO A 106 -11.32 26.15 -6.95
N CYS A 107 -10.95 25.30 -5.99
CA CYS A 107 -11.65 24.05 -5.79
C CYS A 107 -12.95 24.35 -5.03
N ILE A 108 -13.96 24.79 -5.79
CA ILE A 108 -15.30 25.25 -5.36
C ILE A 108 -16.14 24.09 -4.74
N LEU A 109 -15.54 22.97 -4.34
CA LEU A 109 -16.27 21.75 -3.95
C LEU A 109 -16.23 21.39 -2.45
N ARG A 110 -15.35 21.98 -1.65
CA ARG A 110 -15.14 21.62 -0.22
C ARG A 110 -15.14 22.84 0.68
N GLY A 111 -15.94 22.82 1.74
CA GLY A 111 -16.30 24.03 2.51
C GLY A 111 -17.20 24.98 1.71
N TRP A 112 -17.57 24.61 0.48
CA TRP A 112 -18.38 25.40 -0.43
C TRP A 112 -19.68 25.83 0.25
N ALA A 113 -20.30 24.94 1.01
CA ALA A 113 -21.55 25.23 1.70
C ALA A 113 -21.41 26.32 2.78
N ARG A 114 -20.20 26.56 3.29
CA ARG A 114 -19.86 27.64 4.22
C ARG A 114 -19.20 28.84 3.53
N TYR A 115 -18.94 28.75 2.22
CA TYR A 115 -18.39 29.82 1.40
C TYR A 115 -19.45 30.34 0.41
N ARG A 116 -19.90 31.58 0.63
CA ARG A 116 -20.92 32.18 -0.23
C ARG A 116 -20.29 32.56 -1.57
N LEU A 117 -20.95 32.23 -2.68
CA LEU A 117 -20.48 32.61 -4.01
C LEU A 117 -20.59 34.12 -4.22
N ASP A 118 -19.88 34.62 -5.24
CA ASP A 118 -19.91 36.04 -5.62
C ASP A 118 -21.33 36.55 -5.85
N ASP A 119 -21.52 37.85 -5.68
CA ASP A 119 -22.80 38.50 -5.90
C ASP A 119 -23.19 38.50 -7.38
N CYS A 120 -24.48 38.28 -7.64
CA CYS A 120 -25.04 38.47 -8.97
C CYS A 120 -24.84 39.93 -9.40
N ARG A 121 -24.28 40.12 -10.60
CA ARG A 121 -24.04 41.46 -11.19
C ARG A 121 -25.28 42.37 -11.25
N ILE A 122 -26.48 41.81 -11.20
CA ILE A 122 -27.75 42.55 -11.21
C ILE A 122 -28.40 42.59 -9.83
N CYS A 123 -28.39 41.50 -9.06
CA CYS A 123 -29.04 41.48 -7.73
C CYS A 123 -28.18 42.06 -6.61
N GLY A 124 -26.87 42.21 -6.80
CA GLY A 124 -25.91 42.50 -5.74
C GLY A 124 -25.97 41.44 -4.63
N PRO A 125 -25.89 41.84 -3.35
CA PRO A 125 -25.79 40.92 -2.21
C PRO A 125 -27.06 40.09 -1.99
N ASN A 126 -28.15 40.38 -2.68
CA ASN A 126 -29.40 39.64 -2.52
C ASN A 126 -29.31 38.20 -3.02
N ARG A 127 -28.46 37.89 -4.01
CA ARG A 127 -28.39 36.54 -4.61
C ARG A 127 -26.99 36.19 -5.09
N GLU A 128 -26.57 34.97 -4.78
CA GLU A 128 -25.37 34.34 -5.36
C GLU A 128 -25.41 34.24 -6.90
N ALA A 129 -24.25 34.47 -7.51
CA ALA A 129 -23.97 34.29 -8.92
C ALA A 129 -23.59 32.84 -9.26
N LEU A 130 -23.92 32.42 -10.48
CA LEU A 130 -23.32 31.24 -11.12
C LEU A 130 -21.99 31.64 -11.77
N ILE A 131 -21.30 30.67 -12.40
CA ILE A 131 -20.05 30.88 -13.17
C ILE A 131 -20.17 32.02 -14.20
N THR A 132 -21.39 32.32 -14.65
CA THR A 132 -21.68 33.41 -15.61
C THR A 132 -21.74 34.81 -14.97
N GLY A 133 -21.49 34.96 -13.67
CA GLY A 133 -21.62 36.23 -12.94
C GLY A 133 -23.08 36.68 -12.70
N LEU A 134 -24.05 35.80 -12.94
CA LEU A 134 -25.49 36.09 -12.81
C LEU A 134 -26.16 35.02 -11.95
N CYS A 135 -27.16 35.40 -11.17
CA CYS A 135 -27.99 34.43 -10.45
C CYS A 135 -28.72 33.51 -11.45
N MET A 136 -29.17 32.34 -10.99
CA MET A 136 -29.84 31.37 -11.88
C MET A 136 -31.09 31.94 -12.58
N ALA A 137 -31.85 32.84 -11.93
CA ALA A 137 -33.02 33.46 -12.54
C ALA A 137 -32.64 34.37 -13.71
N HIS A 138 -31.68 35.27 -13.51
CA HIS A 138 -31.17 36.16 -14.57
C HIS A 138 -30.49 35.38 -15.69
N ASN A 139 -29.70 34.36 -15.36
CA ASN A 139 -29.07 33.50 -16.36
C ASN A 139 -30.12 32.75 -17.21
N ARG A 140 -31.25 32.35 -16.61
CA ARG A 140 -32.36 31.69 -17.33
C ARG A 140 -33.13 32.65 -18.23
N ILE A 141 -33.26 33.92 -17.84
CA ILE A 141 -33.83 34.99 -18.68
C ILE A 141 -32.90 35.25 -19.87
N LEU A 142 -31.61 35.45 -19.61
CA LEU A 142 -30.60 35.65 -20.64
C LEU A 142 -30.57 34.48 -21.64
N TRP A 143 -30.62 33.25 -21.15
CA TRP A 143 -30.64 32.06 -22.00
C TRP A 143 -31.90 31.98 -22.88
N LYS A 144 -33.07 32.40 -22.36
CA LYS A 144 -34.31 32.50 -23.16
C LYS A 144 -34.22 33.60 -24.21
N ALA A 145 -33.66 34.76 -23.85
CA ALA A 145 -33.48 35.90 -24.76
C ALA A 145 -32.52 35.55 -25.91
N LYS A 146 -31.40 34.89 -25.62
CA LYS A 146 -30.47 34.37 -26.64
C LYS A 146 -31.17 33.44 -27.63
N ARG A 147 -32.06 32.55 -27.17
CA ARG A 147 -32.86 31.68 -28.04
C ARG A 147 -33.87 32.43 -28.91
N ARG A 148 -34.25 33.66 -28.54
CA ARG A 148 -35.15 34.54 -29.30
C ARG A 148 -34.40 35.51 -30.22
N GLY A 149 -33.07 35.44 -30.26
CA GLY A 149 -32.24 36.32 -31.10
C GLY A 149 -31.98 37.71 -30.50
N GLU A 150 -32.29 37.93 -29.23
CA GLU A 150 -32.02 39.20 -28.54
C GLU A 150 -30.53 39.33 -28.17
N THR A 151 -29.98 40.55 -28.22
CA THR A 151 -28.59 40.80 -27.83
C THR A 151 -28.42 40.72 -26.31
N GLU A 152 -27.29 40.18 -25.88
CA GLU A 152 -26.98 39.99 -24.45
C GLU A 152 -26.95 41.31 -23.70
N GLU A 153 -26.36 42.38 -24.26
CA GLU A 153 -26.33 43.68 -23.57
C GLU A 153 -27.72 44.30 -23.40
N ALA A 154 -28.62 44.15 -24.39
CA ALA A 154 -29.98 44.65 -24.28
C ALA A 154 -30.77 43.88 -23.20
N CYS A 155 -30.63 42.54 -23.19
CA CYS A 155 -31.28 41.69 -22.21
C CYS A 155 -30.80 41.96 -20.77
N LEU A 156 -29.49 42.18 -20.58
CA LEU A 156 -28.94 42.47 -19.25
C LEU A 156 -29.37 43.85 -18.73
N ARG A 157 -29.44 44.87 -19.60
CA ARG A 157 -29.92 46.21 -19.22
C ARG A 157 -31.40 46.26 -18.85
N ALA A 158 -32.22 45.39 -19.44
CA ALA A 158 -33.66 45.33 -19.17
C ALA A 158 -34.01 44.56 -17.88
N GLN A 159 -33.06 43.83 -17.29
CA GLN A 159 -33.30 43.02 -16.09
C GLN A 159 -33.18 43.86 -14.81
N THR A 160 -34.10 43.66 -13.87
CA THR A 160 -34.09 44.32 -12.56
C THR A 160 -33.61 43.38 -11.44
N PRO A 161 -33.08 43.92 -10.32
CA PRO A 161 -32.70 43.13 -9.16
C PRO A 161 -33.89 42.34 -8.59
N PHE A 162 -33.67 41.07 -8.24
CA PHE A 162 -34.67 40.26 -7.54
C PHE A 162 -34.44 40.27 -6.02
N PRO A 163 -35.50 40.06 -5.19
CA PRO A 163 -35.36 40.02 -3.73
C PRO A 163 -34.51 38.85 -3.25
N PRO A 164 -33.95 38.92 -2.03
CA PRO A 164 -33.15 37.84 -1.46
C PRO A 164 -33.93 36.53 -1.35
N LEU A 165 -33.21 35.42 -1.46
CA LEU A 165 -33.76 34.07 -1.27
C LEU A 165 -33.44 33.58 0.15
N PRO A 166 -34.28 32.68 0.72
CA PRO A 166 -33.93 32.02 1.97
C PRO A 166 -32.64 31.21 1.81
N ARG A 167 -31.91 31.01 2.90
CA ARG A 167 -30.72 30.16 2.92
C ARG A 167 -31.10 28.68 2.85
N CYS A 168 -30.14 27.87 2.46
CA CYS A 168 -30.23 26.42 2.54
C CYS A 168 -30.56 25.97 3.97
N ALA A 169 -31.47 24.99 4.11
CA ALA A 169 -31.94 24.52 5.41
C ALA A 169 -30.92 23.67 6.22
N ILE A 170 -29.79 23.29 5.62
CA ILE A 170 -28.70 22.61 6.34
C ILE A 170 -28.01 23.62 7.26
N PRO A 171 -27.82 23.32 8.55
CA PRO A 171 -27.16 24.21 9.50
C PRO A 171 -25.82 24.73 8.97
N ASP A 172 -25.51 26.00 9.25
CA ASP A 172 -24.29 26.72 8.81
C ASP A 172 -24.10 26.87 7.29
N CYS A 173 -25.05 26.42 6.46
CA CYS A 173 -24.94 26.64 5.03
C CYS A 173 -25.26 28.10 4.68
N VAL A 174 -24.33 28.78 4.02
CA VAL A 174 -24.43 30.20 3.66
C VAL A 174 -25.04 30.43 2.28
N HIS A 175 -25.29 29.36 1.51
CA HIS A 175 -25.84 29.47 0.17
C HIS A 175 -27.30 29.93 0.19
N ASP A 176 -27.56 30.99 -0.56
CA ASP A 176 -28.88 31.58 -0.85
C ASP A 176 -29.23 31.49 -2.35
N GLY A 177 -28.51 30.66 -3.11
CA GLY A 177 -28.81 30.34 -4.49
C GLY A 177 -30.11 29.53 -4.71
N PRO A 178 -30.35 29.04 -5.94
CA PRO A 178 -31.54 28.27 -6.29
C PRO A 178 -31.65 27.01 -5.43
N LEU A 179 -32.67 27.00 -4.57
CA LEU A 179 -32.97 25.88 -3.69
C LEU A 179 -33.86 24.87 -4.41
N PHE A 180 -33.58 23.59 -4.18
CA PHE A 180 -34.36 22.48 -4.71
C PHE A 180 -35.38 22.05 -3.65
N ASN A 181 -36.63 21.87 -4.08
CA ASN A 181 -37.71 21.44 -3.21
C ASN A 181 -37.56 19.95 -2.90
N PHE A 182 -37.50 19.63 -1.62
CA PHE A 182 -37.76 18.30 -1.10
C PHE A 182 -39.28 18.03 -1.14
N ARG A 183 -39.70 16.85 -1.61
CA ARG A 183 -41.09 16.37 -1.48
C ARG A 183 -41.17 15.42 -0.27
N GLY A 184 -41.24 16.01 0.91
CA GLY A 184 -41.62 15.34 2.17
C GLY A 184 -42.25 16.37 3.13
N PRO A 185 -42.75 15.94 4.29
CA PRO A 185 -43.43 16.84 5.24
C PRO A 185 -42.51 18.01 5.62
N GLY A 186 -43.00 19.25 5.53
CA GLY A 186 -42.25 20.46 5.91
C GLY A 186 -41.61 21.31 4.80
N GLN A 187 -41.71 20.93 3.51
CA GLN A 187 -41.25 21.75 2.35
C GLN A 187 -39.83 22.35 2.51
N VAL A 188 -38.90 21.57 3.05
CA VAL A 188 -37.53 22.01 3.31
C VAL A 188 -36.80 22.31 1.99
N ARG A 189 -36.07 23.42 1.94
CA ARG A 189 -35.37 23.90 0.73
C ARG A 189 -33.85 23.85 0.94
N VAL A 190 -33.15 23.13 0.06
CA VAL A 190 -31.68 22.98 0.13
C VAL A 190 -31.00 23.39 -1.16
N CYS A 191 -29.75 23.84 -1.05
CA CYS A 191 -28.95 24.21 -2.21
C CYS A 191 -28.65 23.02 -3.12
N LYS A 192 -28.28 23.29 -4.38
CA LYS A 192 -28.04 22.28 -5.42
C LYS A 192 -27.09 21.17 -4.97
N SER A 193 -25.98 21.49 -4.30
CA SER A 193 -25.03 20.43 -3.98
C SER A 193 -25.40 19.63 -2.73
N HIS A 194 -26.08 20.20 -1.73
CA HIS A 194 -26.65 19.37 -0.65
C HIS A 194 -27.74 18.43 -1.18
N TYR A 195 -28.55 18.89 -2.13
CA TYR A 195 -29.50 18.01 -2.83
C TYR A 195 -28.79 16.84 -3.55
N GLN A 196 -27.64 17.09 -4.18
CA GLN A 196 -26.84 16.03 -4.82
C GLN A 196 -26.20 15.06 -3.83
N VAL A 197 -25.74 15.56 -2.67
CA VAL A 197 -25.20 14.71 -1.59
C VAL A 197 -26.30 13.81 -1.05
N TRP A 198 -27.45 14.37 -0.69
CA TRP A 198 -28.59 13.62 -0.21
C TRP A 198 -29.01 12.51 -1.19
N ARG A 199 -29.13 12.83 -2.48
CA ARG A 199 -29.44 11.81 -3.51
C ARG A 199 -28.37 10.72 -3.62
N SER A 200 -27.11 11.07 -3.41
CA SER A 200 -26.03 10.09 -3.44
C SER A 200 -26.07 9.20 -2.20
N TYR A 201 -26.29 9.78 -1.02
CA TYR A 201 -26.47 9.06 0.24
C TYR A 201 -27.60 8.03 0.15
N LEU A 202 -28.79 8.42 -0.36
CA LEU A 202 -29.90 7.49 -0.57
C LEU A 202 -29.56 6.36 -1.54
N ARG A 203 -28.93 6.68 -2.67
CA ARG A 203 -28.54 5.69 -3.69
C ARG A 203 -27.49 4.72 -3.15
N ASP A 204 -26.49 5.24 -2.45
CA ASP A 204 -25.32 4.47 -2.02
C ASP A 204 -25.68 3.52 -0.86
N ASN A 205 -26.70 3.87 -0.06
CA ASN A 205 -27.23 3.04 1.03
C ASN A 205 -28.53 2.30 0.66
N ASN A 206 -29.03 2.45 -0.58
CA ASN A 206 -30.29 1.87 -1.05
C ASN A 206 -31.50 2.20 -0.14
N LEU A 207 -31.59 3.46 0.30
CA LEU A 207 -32.63 3.95 1.21
C LEU A 207 -33.73 4.71 0.47
N SER A 208 -34.95 4.66 1.01
CA SER A 208 -36.07 5.51 0.57
C SER A 208 -36.14 6.77 1.44
N PRO A 209 -36.43 7.95 0.86
CA PRO A 209 -36.48 9.19 1.64
C PRO A 209 -37.71 9.23 2.55
N ASP A 210 -37.50 9.50 3.84
CA ASP A 210 -38.53 9.86 4.82
C ASP A 210 -38.07 11.01 5.74
N GLU A 211 -38.94 11.45 6.66
CA GLU A 211 -38.69 12.59 7.55
C GLU A 211 -37.68 12.28 8.67
N ALA A 212 -37.68 11.06 9.20
CA ALA A 212 -36.74 10.64 10.25
C ALA A 212 -35.32 10.55 9.69
N LEU A 213 -35.16 9.89 8.55
CA LEU A 213 -33.89 9.76 7.85
C LEU A 213 -33.36 11.12 7.38
N TRP A 214 -34.23 12.03 6.96
CA TRP A 214 -33.83 13.40 6.66
C TRP A 214 -33.27 14.11 7.89
N THR A 215 -33.97 14.01 9.02
CA THR A 215 -33.58 14.69 10.27
C THR A 215 -32.24 14.16 10.77
N GLU A 216 -32.06 12.84 10.74
CA GLU A 216 -30.81 12.17 11.06
C GLU A 216 -29.68 12.63 10.14
N TRP A 217 -29.89 12.55 8.81
CA TRP A 217 -28.89 12.96 7.84
C TRP A 217 -28.55 14.45 7.92
N ALA A 218 -29.54 15.33 8.10
CA ALA A 218 -29.34 16.77 8.21
C ALA A 218 -28.57 17.15 9.48
N ALA A 219 -28.70 16.38 10.57
CA ALA A 219 -27.90 16.54 11.77
C ALA A 219 -26.45 16.04 11.57
N MET A 220 -26.23 15.05 10.71
CA MET A 220 -24.90 14.52 10.37
C MET A 220 -24.16 15.35 9.30
N GLU A 221 -24.87 15.94 8.34
CA GLU A 221 -24.28 16.62 7.17
C GLU A 221 -23.31 17.76 7.51
N PRO A 222 -23.48 18.54 8.61
CA PRO A 222 -22.46 19.51 9.04
C PRO A 222 -21.07 18.92 9.29
N ARG A 223 -20.98 17.61 9.56
CA ARG A 223 -19.71 16.87 9.72
C ARG A 223 -19.16 16.34 8.38
N SER A 224 -19.92 16.46 7.29
CA SER A 224 -19.57 15.94 5.98
C SER A 224 -18.43 16.73 5.32
N LYS A 225 -17.78 16.06 4.36
CA LYS A 225 -16.74 16.61 3.46
C LYS A 225 -17.10 17.97 2.83
N ARG A 226 -18.39 18.26 2.61
CA ARG A 226 -18.81 19.48 1.91
C ARG A 226 -19.02 20.67 2.85
N MET A 227 -19.19 20.40 4.14
CA MET A 227 -19.38 21.39 5.21
C MET A 227 -18.08 21.70 5.96
N GLN A 228 -17.08 20.80 5.90
CA GLN A 228 -15.76 21.07 6.49
C GLN A 228 -15.06 22.25 5.81
N LEU A 229 -14.63 23.21 6.63
CA LEU A 229 -13.81 24.33 6.20
C LEU A 229 -12.44 23.83 5.71
N PRO A 230 -11.78 24.55 4.77
CA PRO A 230 -10.48 24.16 4.26
C PRO A 230 -9.41 23.90 5.34
N GLU A 231 -9.43 24.66 6.43
CA GLU A 231 -8.54 24.53 7.58
C GLU A 231 -8.71 23.21 8.34
N ASN A 232 -9.92 22.63 8.37
CA ASN A 232 -10.24 21.42 9.13
C ASN A 232 -10.03 20.13 8.32
N ARG A 233 -9.33 20.20 7.17
CA ARG A 233 -9.11 19.04 6.30
C ARG A 233 -8.17 18.00 6.89
N GLY A 234 -7.34 18.45 7.82
CA GLY A 234 -6.46 17.59 8.59
C GLY A 234 -7.16 16.90 9.74
N ASP A 235 -8.42 17.20 10.01
CA ASP A 235 -9.03 16.82 11.28
C ASP A 235 -9.70 15.45 11.17
N VAL A 236 -9.53 14.65 12.23
CA VAL A 236 -10.29 13.42 12.47
C VAL A 236 -10.84 13.45 13.88
N TRP A 237 -12.16 13.50 14.00
CA TRP A 237 -12.90 13.47 15.26
C TRP A 237 -13.13 12.02 15.66
N VAL A 238 -12.70 11.65 16.86
CA VAL A 238 -12.88 10.31 17.44
C VAL A 238 -13.55 10.35 18.81
N ASP A 239 -13.78 11.54 19.36
CA ASP A 239 -14.39 11.83 20.66
C ASP A 239 -15.71 11.08 20.93
N HIS A 240 -16.51 10.89 19.89
CA HIS A 240 -17.81 10.22 19.94
C HIS A 240 -17.72 8.68 19.94
N LEU A 241 -16.52 8.10 19.83
CA LEU A 241 -16.29 6.66 19.97
C LEU A 241 -15.98 6.28 21.42
N PRO A 242 -16.20 5.01 21.83
CA PRO A 242 -15.74 4.52 23.12
C PRO A 242 -14.23 4.72 23.32
N LEU A 243 -13.80 5.05 24.54
CA LEU A 243 -12.40 5.38 24.85
C LEU A 243 -11.41 4.30 24.40
N ARG A 244 -11.77 3.02 24.54
CA ARG A 244 -10.95 1.90 24.05
C ARG A 244 -10.71 1.98 22.54
N LEU A 245 -11.77 2.17 21.76
CA LEU A 245 -11.69 2.24 20.31
C LEU A 245 -10.88 3.46 19.85
N GLN A 246 -11.05 4.60 20.53
CA GLN A 246 -10.22 5.78 20.31
C GLN A 246 -8.71 5.49 20.46
N ARG A 247 -8.34 4.76 21.52
CA ARG A 247 -6.95 4.35 21.79
C ARG A 247 -6.42 3.39 20.72
N GLU A 248 -7.23 2.42 20.31
CA GLU A 248 -6.88 1.48 19.23
C GLU A 248 -6.64 2.19 17.90
N ILE A 249 -7.49 3.17 17.54
CA ILE A 249 -7.34 3.98 16.32
C ILE A 249 -6.05 4.82 16.36
N ARG A 250 -5.79 5.53 17.47
CA ARG A 250 -4.56 6.33 17.61
C ARG A 250 -3.31 5.46 17.51
N TYR A 251 -3.29 4.33 18.19
CA TYR A 251 -2.20 3.36 18.09
C TYR A 251 -2.03 2.83 16.65
N ALA A 252 -3.12 2.48 15.97
CA ALA A 252 -3.07 2.00 14.60
C ALA A 252 -2.50 3.06 13.63
N ILE A 253 -2.88 4.33 13.79
CA ILE A 253 -2.34 5.46 13.03
C ILE A 253 -0.83 5.61 13.29
N HIS A 254 -0.39 5.58 14.56
CA HIS A 254 1.04 5.66 14.86
C HIS A 254 1.83 4.48 14.25
N ARG A 255 1.27 3.26 14.36
CA ARG A 255 1.92 2.05 13.87
C ARG A 255 2.00 2.00 12.34
N HIS A 256 0.95 2.46 11.66
CA HIS A 256 0.91 2.55 10.20
C HIS A 256 1.96 3.52 9.68
N ASP A 257 2.14 4.68 10.33
CA ASP A 257 3.18 5.66 9.97
C ASP A 257 4.59 5.08 10.10
N SER A 258 4.81 4.25 11.12
CA SER A 258 6.08 3.57 11.36
C SER A 258 6.35 2.39 10.40
N THR A 259 5.43 2.09 9.47
CA THR A 259 5.59 0.98 8.52
C THR A 259 6.29 1.47 7.25
N ALA A 260 7.40 0.82 6.86
CA ALA A 260 8.16 1.22 5.68
C ALA A 260 7.32 1.19 4.39
N ARG A 261 6.48 0.16 4.23
CA ARG A 261 5.60 -0.04 3.05
C ARG A 261 4.17 0.43 3.28
N ARG A 262 4.00 1.66 3.72
CA ARG A 262 2.67 2.22 4.03
C ARG A 262 2.05 2.96 2.84
N GLY A 263 0.73 2.85 2.72
CA GLY A 263 -0.06 3.68 1.79
C GLY A 263 -0.43 5.02 2.41
N HIS A 264 -0.84 5.97 1.56
CA HIS A 264 -1.39 7.23 2.06
C HIS A 264 -2.81 6.99 2.58
N TRP A 265 -3.04 7.31 3.86
CA TRP A 265 -4.39 7.38 4.42
C TRP A 265 -4.75 8.84 4.52
N ARG A 266 -5.76 9.27 3.77
CA ARG A 266 -6.18 10.67 3.85
C ARG A 266 -7.08 10.83 5.08
N PRO A 267 -6.96 11.91 5.88
CA PRO A 267 -7.76 12.15 7.08
C PRO A 267 -9.25 11.94 6.84
N ARG A 268 -9.77 12.49 5.74
CA ARG A 268 -11.15 12.27 5.29
C ARG A 268 -11.58 10.80 5.17
N HIS A 269 -10.70 9.93 4.68
CA HIS A 269 -11.03 8.52 4.47
C HIS A 269 -10.98 7.77 5.81
N ILE A 270 -10.13 8.24 6.74
CA ILE A 270 -10.13 7.77 8.13
C ILE A 270 -11.42 8.22 8.82
N GLN A 271 -11.86 9.47 8.66
CA GLN A 271 -13.13 9.96 9.24
C GLN A 271 -14.32 9.12 8.76
N VAL A 272 -14.39 8.78 7.46
CA VAL A 272 -15.44 7.89 6.94
C VAL A 272 -15.46 6.53 7.65
N VAL A 273 -14.29 5.97 7.99
CA VAL A 273 -14.20 4.73 8.76
C VAL A 273 -14.69 4.95 10.20
N VAL A 274 -14.28 6.05 10.83
CA VAL A 274 -14.67 6.42 12.20
C VAL A 274 -16.18 6.63 12.33
N ASP A 275 -16.80 7.39 11.44
CA ASP A 275 -18.24 7.68 11.46
C ASP A 275 -19.05 6.38 11.38
N VAL A 276 -18.58 5.42 10.60
CA VAL A 276 -19.24 4.12 10.45
C VAL A 276 -19.07 3.28 11.72
N LEU A 277 -17.86 3.23 12.28
CA LEU A 277 -17.62 2.55 13.57
C LEU A 277 -18.56 3.08 14.65
N ALA A 278 -18.80 4.40 14.66
CA ALA A 278 -19.74 5.04 15.57
C ALA A 278 -21.18 4.61 15.31
N SER A 279 -21.63 4.68 14.05
CA SER A 279 -23.01 4.33 13.68
C SER A 279 -23.38 2.88 13.96
N GLU A 280 -22.41 1.97 13.84
CA GLU A 280 -22.57 0.53 14.10
C GLU A 280 -22.33 0.19 15.59
N GLY A 281 -22.01 1.17 16.43
CA GLY A 281 -21.78 0.97 17.86
C GLY A 281 -20.59 0.06 18.18
N VAL A 282 -19.58 0.01 17.31
CA VAL A 282 -18.41 -0.87 17.48
C VAL A 282 -17.62 -0.47 18.72
N GLN A 283 -17.26 -1.46 19.53
CA GLN A 283 -16.54 -1.24 20.79
C GLN A 283 -15.02 -1.46 20.66
N THR A 284 -14.57 -2.20 19.65
CA THR A 284 -13.16 -2.54 19.42
C THR A 284 -12.89 -2.89 17.95
N LEU A 285 -11.68 -2.58 17.46
CA LEU A 285 -11.18 -2.97 16.13
C LEU A 285 -10.94 -4.48 15.98
N ASN A 286 -11.10 -5.26 17.04
CA ASN A 286 -11.06 -6.73 16.97
C ASN A 286 -12.42 -7.37 16.71
N ASP A 287 -13.49 -6.58 16.56
CA ASP A 287 -14.82 -7.08 16.31
C ASP A 287 -14.86 -7.89 14.99
N PRO A 288 -15.29 -9.18 14.99
CA PRO A 288 -15.40 -9.99 13.79
C PRO A 288 -16.27 -9.36 12.69
N MET A 289 -17.28 -8.55 13.06
CA MET A 289 -18.17 -7.87 12.11
C MET A 289 -17.41 -6.95 11.14
N LEU A 290 -16.25 -6.42 11.56
CA LEU A 290 -15.43 -5.53 10.74
C LEU A 290 -15.00 -6.20 9.42
N ALA A 291 -14.74 -7.51 9.43
CA ALA A 291 -14.37 -8.25 8.23
C ALA A 291 -15.51 -8.27 7.19
N GLU A 292 -16.76 -8.34 7.63
CA GLU A 292 -17.93 -8.30 6.77
C GLU A 292 -18.13 -6.92 6.15
N HIS A 293 -17.91 -5.85 6.92
CA HIS A 293 -18.03 -4.47 6.43
C HIS A 293 -16.99 -4.11 5.37
N VAL A 294 -15.75 -4.61 5.46
CA VAL A 294 -14.70 -4.40 4.44
C VAL A 294 -15.20 -4.74 3.04
N SER A 295 -15.98 -5.83 2.91
CA SER A 295 -16.49 -6.30 1.62
C SER A 295 -17.56 -5.38 1.01
N LYS A 296 -18.30 -4.63 1.84
CA LYS A 296 -19.40 -3.75 1.44
C LYS A 296 -18.92 -2.42 0.83
N TYR A 297 -17.73 -1.94 1.20
CA TYR A 297 -17.19 -0.67 0.70
C TYR A 297 -16.65 -0.76 -0.73
N LYS A 298 -17.23 -0.01 -1.67
CA LYS A 298 -16.77 0.03 -3.08
C LYS A 298 -15.49 0.85 -3.28
N ALA A 299 -15.27 1.90 -2.50
CA ALA A 299 -14.10 2.77 -2.64
C ALA A 299 -12.83 2.07 -2.16
N ALA A 300 -11.87 1.84 -3.06
CA ALA A 300 -10.64 1.09 -2.77
C ALA A 300 -9.79 1.72 -1.66
N ASP A 301 -9.72 3.05 -1.60
CA ASP A 301 -8.93 3.77 -0.58
C ASP A 301 -9.50 3.56 0.82
N VAL A 302 -10.82 3.66 0.98
CA VAL A 302 -11.52 3.45 2.26
C VAL A 302 -11.48 1.98 2.65
N ARG A 303 -11.73 1.07 1.70
CA ARG A 303 -11.63 -0.38 1.91
C ARG A 303 -10.24 -0.80 2.43
N ARG A 304 -9.19 -0.16 1.91
CA ARG A 304 -7.83 -0.44 2.37
C ARG A 304 -7.60 -0.01 3.81
N ILE A 305 -8.10 1.16 4.22
CA ILE A 305 -8.02 1.60 5.62
C ILE A 305 -8.77 0.60 6.50
N TRP A 306 -9.99 0.20 6.12
CA TRP A 306 -10.74 -0.83 6.84
C TRP A 306 -9.97 -2.14 7.02
N ALA A 307 -9.24 -2.59 6.00
CA ALA A 307 -8.47 -3.84 6.08
C ALA A 307 -7.19 -3.70 6.92
N ASP A 308 -6.48 -2.57 6.79
CA ASP A 308 -5.16 -2.37 7.40
C ASP A 308 -5.27 -1.86 8.87
N LEU A 309 -6.33 -1.12 9.22
CA LEU A 309 -6.52 -0.48 10.53
C LEU A 309 -6.62 -1.50 11.69
N PRO A 310 -7.46 -2.55 11.63
CA PRO A 310 -7.46 -3.61 12.64
C PRO A 310 -6.10 -4.30 12.78
N ILE A 311 -5.44 -4.60 11.65
CA ILE A 311 -4.11 -5.25 11.63
C ILE A 311 -3.08 -4.39 12.37
N ALA A 312 -3.10 -3.09 12.12
CA ALA A 312 -2.22 -2.13 12.79
C ALA A 312 -2.48 -2.08 14.31
N ALA A 313 -3.74 -2.17 14.76
CA ALA A 313 -4.13 -2.14 16.17
C ALA A 313 -3.81 -3.43 16.97
N ARG A 314 -3.59 -4.58 16.31
CA ARG A 314 -3.43 -5.88 16.99
C ARG A 314 -2.32 -5.93 18.03
N GLY A 315 -1.21 -5.23 17.81
CA GLY A 315 -0.09 -5.22 18.75
C GLY A 315 -0.44 -4.62 20.11
N LEU A 316 -1.43 -3.74 20.15
CA LEU A 316 -1.97 -3.20 21.40
C LEU A 316 -3.02 -4.13 22.01
N THR A 317 -3.87 -4.72 21.15
CA THR A 317 -5.15 -5.31 21.60
C THR A 317 -5.05 -6.81 21.90
N LEU A 318 -4.13 -7.54 21.28
CA LEU A 318 -4.10 -9.01 21.31
C LEU A 318 -2.88 -9.54 22.07
N THR A 319 -3.09 -10.61 22.84
CA THR A 319 -2.01 -11.39 23.46
C THR A 319 -1.55 -12.53 22.54
N ARG A 320 -0.44 -13.19 22.89
CA ARG A 320 0.03 -14.41 22.21
C ARG A 320 -1.05 -15.50 22.22
N GLN A 321 -1.72 -15.67 23.37
CA GLN A 321 -2.75 -16.69 23.54
C GLN A 321 -3.99 -16.38 22.71
N ASP A 322 -4.42 -15.11 22.63
CA ASP A 322 -5.56 -14.70 21.80
C ASP A 322 -5.28 -14.96 20.31
N ALA A 323 -4.06 -14.65 19.85
CA ALA A 323 -3.65 -14.88 18.46
C ALA A 323 -3.63 -16.38 18.10
N LYS A 324 -3.06 -17.20 18.99
CA LYS A 324 -3.07 -18.67 18.85
C LYS A 324 -4.50 -19.20 18.80
N TYR A 325 -5.36 -18.75 19.72
CA TYR A 325 -6.75 -19.19 19.79
C TYR A 325 -7.56 -18.80 18.54
N ALA A 326 -7.41 -17.57 18.07
CA ALA A 326 -8.07 -17.05 16.90
C ALA A 326 -7.51 -17.60 15.57
N GLY A 327 -6.41 -18.36 15.59
CA GLY A 327 -5.91 -19.08 14.42
C GLY A 327 -5.17 -18.19 13.41
N TRP A 328 -4.37 -17.25 13.88
CA TRP A 328 -3.46 -16.48 13.02
C TRP A 328 -2.15 -16.18 13.75
N PHE A 329 -1.08 -16.02 12.98
CA PHE A 329 0.27 -15.78 13.50
C PHE A 329 0.83 -14.46 12.96
N ASP A 330 1.37 -13.64 13.85
CA ASP A 330 2.09 -12.43 13.52
C ASP A 330 3.38 -12.35 14.36
N PRO A 331 4.57 -12.33 13.73
CA PRO A 331 5.83 -12.21 14.44
C PRO A 331 5.86 -11.03 15.43
N ALA A 332 5.15 -9.94 15.16
CA ALA A 332 5.11 -8.77 16.04
C ALA A 332 4.51 -9.06 17.42
N ILE A 333 3.58 -10.01 17.54
CA ILE A 333 2.89 -10.33 18.81
C ILE A 333 3.78 -11.18 19.73
N VAL A 334 4.68 -11.96 19.15
CA VAL A 334 5.65 -12.76 19.89
C VAL A 334 6.97 -12.00 20.10
N GLY A 335 7.06 -10.74 19.69
CA GLY A 335 8.27 -9.91 19.81
C GLY A 335 9.39 -10.29 18.82
N ALA A 336 9.07 -11.04 17.77
CA ALA A 336 10.03 -11.49 16.78
C ALA A 336 10.09 -10.60 15.53
N LYS A 337 11.20 -10.68 14.79
CA LYS A 337 11.37 -9.99 13.50
C LYS A 337 10.53 -10.67 12.41
N GLN A 338 10.03 -9.89 11.45
CA GLN A 338 9.28 -10.40 10.31
C GLN A 338 10.15 -11.31 9.43
N PHE A 339 9.56 -12.38 8.89
CA PHE A 339 10.25 -13.29 7.97
C PHE A 339 10.70 -12.58 6.70
N LYS A 340 12.00 -12.62 6.40
CA LYS A 340 12.58 -11.97 5.23
C LYS A 340 12.17 -12.67 3.94
N SER A 341 11.93 -11.92 2.86
CA SER A 341 11.74 -12.49 1.53
C SER A 341 13.09 -12.70 0.84
N ALA A 342 13.31 -13.86 0.24
CA ALA A 342 14.53 -14.16 -0.54
C ALA A 342 14.75 -13.20 -1.72
N ASN A 343 13.66 -12.60 -2.23
CA ASN A 343 13.69 -11.70 -3.38
C ASN A 343 13.36 -10.25 -3.01
N SER A 344 13.27 -9.92 -1.71
CA SER A 344 12.97 -8.58 -1.26
C SER A 344 13.39 -8.36 0.20
N PRO A 345 14.25 -7.37 0.50
CA PRO A 345 14.45 -6.83 1.85
C PRO A 345 13.20 -6.16 2.43
N SER A 346 12.06 -6.14 1.74
CA SER A 346 10.89 -5.41 2.21
C SER A 346 10.40 -5.90 3.57
N ASP A 347 10.43 -5.01 4.55
CA ASP A 347 9.85 -5.13 5.89
C ASP A 347 8.30 -5.09 5.87
N ARG A 348 7.68 -5.81 4.92
CA ARG A 348 6.22 -5.93 4.92
C ARG A 348 5.84 -6.81 6.11
N ARG A 349 5.10 -6.25 7.07
CA ARG A 349 4.42 -7.04 8.11
C ARG A 349 3.53 -8.07 7.42
N MET A 350 3.80 -9.34 7.67
CA MET A 350 3.03 -10.46 7.14
C MET A 350 2.31 -11.13 8.29
N VAL A 351 0.99 -11.07 8.25
CA VAL A 351 0.13 -11.87 9.11
C VAL A 351 -0.19 -13.16 8.38
N TRP A 352 -0.04 -14.28 9.08
CA TRP A 352 -0.25 -15.61 8.57
C TRP A 352 -1.60 -16.11 9.08
N ASP A 353 -2.58 -16.16 8.21
CA ASP A 353 -3.90 -16.72 8.52
C ASP A 353 -3.82 -18.26 8.52
N LEU A 354 -4.18 -18.86 9.65
CA LEU A 354 -4.21 -20.31 9.89
C LEU A 354 -5.65 -20.82 10.08
N THR A 355 -6.67 -19.97 9.94
CA THR A 355 -8.08 -20.29 10.23
C THR A 355 -8.66 -21.35 9.31
N GLY A 356 -8.11 -21.51 8.10
CA GLY A 356 -8.51 -22.59 7.20
C GLY A 356 -7.93 -23.97 7.55
N ILE A 357 -7.25 -24.12 8.69
CA ILE A 357 -6.90 -25.42 9.28
C ILE A 357 -7.99 -25.78 10.27
N SER A 358 -8.68 -26.89 9.98
CA SER A 358 -9.87 -27.30 10.71
C SER A 358 -9.54 -27.95 12.06
N GLN A 359 -8.49 -28.79 12.11
CA GLN A 359 -8.09 -29.49 13.32
C GLN A 359 -7.34 -28.54 14.28
N ARG A 360 -7.83 -28.41 15.51
CA ARG A 360 -7.26 -27.47 16.50
C ARG A 360 -5.81 -27.78 16.84
N TRP A 361 -5.49 -29.05 17.09
CA TRP A 361 -4.13 -29.48 17.42
C TRP A 361 -3.14 -29.18 16.29
N LEU A 362 -3.55 -29.34 15.02
CA LEU A 362 -2.70 -29.12 13.85
C LEU A 362 -2.43 -27.63 13.64
N ARG A 363 -3.45 -26.80 13.89
CA ARG A 363 -3.34 -25.34 13.85
C ARG A 363 -2.41 -24.84 14.95
N ASP A 364 -2.57 -25.32 16.17
CA ASP A 364 -1.74 -24.96 17.32
C ASP A 364 -0.28 -25.44 17.12
N LEU A 365 -0.08 -26.64 16.59
CA LEU A 365 1.24 -27.17 16.22
C LEU A 365 1.94 -26.29 15.17
N LEU A 366 1.22 -25.87 14.13
CA LEU A 366 1.79 -24.96 13.14
C LEU A 366 2.11 -23.59 13.76
N TRP A 367 1.22 -23.05 14.61
CA TRP A 367 1.46 -21.78 15.28
C TRP A 367 2.76 -21.81 16.10
N GLU A 368 2.99 -22.87 16.87
CA GLU A 368 4.22 -23.05 17.64
C GLU A 368 5.45 -23.27 16.75
N ASN A 369 5.29 -23.97 15.62
CA ASN A 369 6.36 -24.09 14.63
C ASN A 369 6.75 -22.73 14.05
N LEU A 370 5.78 -21.84 13.81
CA LEU A 370 6.02 -20.49 13.31
C LEU A 370 6.65 -19.59 14.38
N GLU A 371 6.23 -19.70 15.64
CA GLU A 371 6.84 -18.99 16.76
C GLU A 371 8.31 -19.38 16.90
N TYR A 372 8.61 -20.68 16.90
CA TYR A 372 9.98 -21.18 16.91
C TYR A 372 10.76 -20.69 15.69
N ALA A 373 10.21 -20.83 14.48
CA ALA A 373 10.87 -20.37 13.26
C ALA A 373 11.15 -18.87 13.25
N ALA A 374 10.33 -18.06 13.93
CA ALA A 374 10.53 -16.62 14.01
C ALA A 374 11.75 -16.24 14.85
N THR A 375 12.20 -17.10 15.76
CA THR A 375 13.36 -16.88 16.65
C THR A 375 14.62 -17.63 16.22
N GLU A 376 14.54 -18.51 15.20
CA GLU A 376 15.69 -19.22 14.63
C GLU A 376 16.73 -18.29 13.99
N SER A 377 18.00 -18.70 14.03
CA SER A 377 19.12 -18.05 13.34
C SER A 377 19.95 -19.08 12.55
N PRO A 378 19.97 -19.04 11.20
CA PRO A 378 19.29 -18.08 10.35
C PRO A 378 17.77 -18.30 10.29
N GLN A 379 17.01 -17.22 10.30
CA GLN A 379 15.55 -17.27 10.20
C GLN A 379 15.10 -17.80 8.82
N PRO A 380 14.10 -18.70 8.73
CA PRO A 380 13.53 -19.13 7.46
C PRO A 380 12.93 -17.97 6.65
N THR A 381 12.98 -18.10 5.32
CA THR A 381 12.38 -17.09 4.43
C THR A 381 10.86 -17.12 4.47
N SER A 382 10.20 -15.99 4.16
CA SER A 382 8.74 -15.92 4.04
C SER A 382 8.18 -16.87 2.98
N GLY A 383 8.94 -17.18 1.93
CA GLY A 383 8.57 -18.21 0.94
C GLY A 383 8.51 -19.61 1.53
N THR A 384 9.45 -19.95 2.42
CA THR A 384 9.46 -21.20 3.18
C THR A 384 8.25 -21.27 4.13
N ILE A 385 7.96 -20.18 4.86
CA ILE A 385 6.82 -20.10 5.76
C ILE A 385 5.49 -20.24 5.01
N ASN A 386 5.31 -19.51 3.90
CA ASN A 386 4.12 -19.63 3.06
C ASN A 386 3.92 -21.05 2.53
N ARG A 387 5.01 -21.76 2.19
CA ARG A 387 4.94 -23.17 1.78
C ARG A 387 4.49 -24.06 2.95
N ARG A 388 5.02 -23.87 4.16
CA ARG A 388 4.58 -24.62 5.35
C ARG A 388 3.08 -24.41 5.60
N VAL A 389 2.62 -23.17 5.69
CA VAL A 389 1.20 -22.84 5.91
C VAL A 389 0.31 -23.49 4.86
N ARG A 390 0.60 -23.27 3.56
CA ARG A 390 -0.18 -23.88 2.47
C ARG A 390 -0.19 -25.41 2.50
N SER A 391 0.92 -26.03 2.87
CA SER A 391 1.03 -27.49 2.92
C SER A 391 0.24 -28.05 4.10
N ILE A 392 0.26 -27.40 5.27
CA ILE A 392 -0.55 -27.83 6.42
C ILE A 392 -2.05 -27.62 6.19
N HIS A 393 -2.46 -26.56 5.48
CA HIS A 393 -3.86 -26.44 5.01
C HIS A 393 -4.28 -27.63 4.16
N LEU A 394 -3.42 -28.11 3.25
CA LEU A 394 -3.73 -29.28 2.43
C LEU A 394 -3.76 -30.58 3.24
N LEU A 395 -2.89 -30.73 4.24
CA LEU A 395 -2.95 -31.84 5.18
C LEU A 395 -4.28 -31.84 5.95
N SER A 396 -4.71 -30.67 6.42
CA SER A 396 -6.01 -30.51 7.10
C SER A 396 -7.18 -30.98 6.25
N LYS A 397 -7.19 -30.63 4.96
CA LYS A 397 -8.20 -31.10 3.99
C LYS A 397 -8.15 -32.60 3.77
N ALA A 398 -6.95 -33.19 3.71
CA ALA A 398 -6.79 -34.62 3.53
C ALA A 398 -7.30 -35.39 4.75
N LEU A 399 -6.91 -34.98 5.96
CA LEU A 399 -7.41 -35.58 7.21
C LEU A 399 -8.94 -35.50 7.32
N TRP A 400 -9.53 -34.40 6.85
CA TRP A 400 -10.99 -34.24 6.83
C TRP A 400 -11.70 -35.29 5.97
N GLN A 401 -11.06 -35.76 4.90
CA GLN A 401 -11.62 -36.77 3.99
C GLN A 401 -11.30 -38.21 4.40
N LEU A 402 -10.16 -38.44 5.06
CA LEU A 402 -9.66 -39.78 5.35
C LEU A 402 -10.30 -40.43 6.58
N ARG A 403 -10.85 -39.63 7.49
CA ARG A 403 -11.35 -40.12 8.78
C ARG A 403 -12.70 -39.55 9.13
N GLU A 404 -13.47 -40.33 9.89
CA GLU A 404 -14.80 -39.94 10.41
C GLU A 404 -14.69 -38.82 11.45
N ASP A 405 -13.68 -38.86 12.32
CA ASP A 405 -13.40 -37.76 13.27
C ASP A 405 -12.76 -36.54 12.59
N HIS A 406 -12.59 -36.59 11.27
CA HIS A 406 -11.89 -35.59 10.46
C HIS A 406 -10.44 -35.34 10.92
N GLY A 407 -9.83 -36.28 11.64
CA GLY A 407 -8.50 -36.15 12.25
C GLY A 407 -8.44 -35.14 13.39
N ASN A 408 -9.56 -34.85 14.07
CA ASN A 408 -9.58 -33.96 15.22
C ASN A 408 -8.87 -34.54 16.45
N ASP A 409 -8.80 -35.87 16.55
CA ASP A 409 -8.03 -36.54 17.60
C ASP A 409 -6.65 -36.98 17.06
N PRO A 410 -5.55 -36.35 17.50
CA PRO A 410 -4.21 -36.72 17.05
C PRO A 410 -3.76 -38.10 17.55
N GLU A 411 -4.32 -38.62 18.66
CA GLU A 411 -3.91 -39.90 19.23
C GLU A 411 -4.38 -41.09 18.39
N LEU A 412 -5.44 -40.90 17.59
CA LEU A 412 -5.97 -41.92 16.69
C LEU A 412 -5.28 -41.97 15.32
N LEU A 413 -4.35 -41.06 15.05
CA LEU A 413 -3.58 -41.02 13.80
C LEU A 413 -2.41 -41.99 13.89
N HIS A 414 -2.40 -43.00 13.02
CA HIS A 414 -1.39 -44.05 12.99
C HIS A 414 -0.75 -44.22 11.61
N ALA A 415 0.19 -45.17 11.50
CA ALA A 415 0.88 -45.46 10.25
C ALA A 415 -0.07 -45.81 9.07
N SER A 416 -1.27 -46.35 9.34
CA SER A 416 -2.30 -46.59 8.33
C SER A 416 -2.83 -45.30 7.71
N ASP A 417 -3.10 -44.28 8.52
CA ASP A 417 -3.60 -42.98 8.05
C ASP A 417 -2.54 -42.24 7.23
N ALA A 418 -1.26 -42.38 7.59
CA ALA A 418 -0.15 -41.83 6.82
C ALA A 418 -0.05 -42.46 5.41
N ARG A 419 -0.32 -43.77 5.29
CA ARG A 419 -0.40 -44.45 3.98
C ARG A 419 -1.63 -44.02 3.21
N ALA A 420 -2.79 -43.94 3.86
CA ALA A 420 -4.02 -43.45 3.23
C ALA A 420 -3.88 -42.00 2.72
N PHE A 421 -3.15 -41.14 3.45
CA PHE A 421 -2.77 -39.81 2.99
C PHE A 421 -1.97 -39.85 1.70
N LYS A 422 -0.97 -40.73 1.61
CA LYS A 422 -0.17 -40.89 0.38
C LYS A 422 -1.07 -41.27 -0.81
N ASP A 423 -1.95 -42.25 -0.61
CA ASP A 423 -2.84 -42.73 -1.68
C ASP A 423 -3.80 -41.64 -2.15
N LEU A 424 -4.38 -40.87 -1.22
CA LEU A 424 -5.22 -39.72 -1.52
C LEU A 424 -4.44 -38.60 -2.23
N TRP A 425 -3.22 -38.29 -1.79
CA TRP A 425 -2.37 -37.26 -2.38
C TRP A 425 -1.97 -37.60 -3.82
N ASP A 426 -1.60 -38.86 -4.05
CA ASP A 426 -1.28 -39.38 -5.39
C ASP A 426 -2.51 -39.36 -6.30
N MET A 427 -3.69 -39.72 -5.78
CA MET A 427 -4.96 -39.61 -6.50
C MET A 427 -5.29 -38.16 -6.85
N TRP A 428 -5.18 -37.21 -5.91
CA TRP A 428 -5.43 -35.79 -6.18
C TRP A 428 -4.55 -35.26 -7.32
N TYR A 429 -3.29 -35.69 -7.39
CA TYR A 429 -2.40 -35.31 -8.47
C TYR A 429 -2.74 -36.03 -9.79
N ARG A 430 -2.92 -37.35 -9.78
CA ARG A 430 -3.18 -38.14 -11.00
C ARG A 430 -4.49 -37.74 -11.67
N GLU A 431 -5.56 -37.60 -10.88
CA GLU A 431 -6.90 -37.25 -11.38
C GLU A 431 -7.12 -35.73 -11.50
N GLN A 432 -6.09 -34.92 -11.24
CA GLN A 432 -6.15 -33.46 -11.28
C GLN A 432 -7.29 -32.87 -10.44
N VAL A 433 -7.51 -33.42 -9.23
CA VAL A 433 -8.57 -32.96 -8.33
C VAL A 433 -8.26 -31.54 -7.86
N PRO A 434 -9.21 -30.59 -7.99
CA PRO A 434 -8.95 -29.19 -7.65
C PRO A 434 -9.03 -28.96 -6.13
N VAL A 435 -7.92 -29.21 -5.42
CA VAL A 435 -7.83 -29.11 -3.95
C VAL A 435 -7.02 -27.90 -3.45
N ALA A 436 -6.10 -27.38 -4.26
CA ALA A 436 -5.20 -26.30 -3.86
C ALA A 436 -5.85 -24.92 -4.07
N GLU A 437 -6.12 -24.22 -2.99
CA GLU A 437 -6.61 -22.84 -3.05
C GLU A 437 -5.46 -21.89 -3.41
N ASN A 438 -5.66 -21.13 -4.49
CA ASN A 438 -4.75 -20.03 -4.81
C ASN A 438 -5.35 -18.72 -4.31
N ARG A 439 -4.98 -18.31 -3.09
CA ARG A 439 -5.40 -17.05 -2.44
C ARG A 439 -4.90 -15.76 -3.14
N THR A 440 -4.41 -15.84 -4.38
CA THR A 440 -3.99 -14.67 -5.17
C THR A 440 -5.15 -13.90 -5.78
N PHE A 441 -6.37 -14.44 -5.75
CA PHE A 441 -7.58 -13.82 -6.29
C PHE A 441 -8.60 -13.52 -5.17
N ASN A 442 -9.44 -12.50 -5.38
CA ASN A 442 -10.48 -12.06 -4.43
C ASN A 442 -11.55 -13.13 -4.13
N SER A 443 -11.55 -14.26 -4.85
CA SER A 443 -12.25 -15.48 -4.47
C SER A 443 -11.32 -16.69 -4.73
N PRO A 444 -11.07 -17.55 -3.74
CA PRO A 444 -10.18 -18.70 -3.91
C PRO A 444 -10.83 -19.72 -4.84
N VAL A 445 -10.39 -19.78 -6.10
CA VAL A 445 -10.76 -20.87 -7.01
C VAL A 445 -9.82 -22.05 -6.74
N PRO A 446 -10.33 -23.23 -6.36
CA PRO A 446 -9.51 -24.42 -6.18
C PRO A 446 -8.87 -24.83 -7.51
N LYS A 447 -7.59 -25.21 -7.48
CA LYS A 447 -6.83 -25.66 -8.64
C LYS A 447 -6.19 -27.03 -8.39
N PRO A 448 -5.93 -27.81 -9.45
CA PRO A 448 -5.16 -29.04 -9.33
C PRO A 448 -3.76 -28.80 -8.77
N LEU A 449 -3.16 -29.86 -8.21
CA LEU A 449 -1.78 -29.84 -7.75
C LEU A 449 -0.84 -29.76 -8.96
N VAL A 450 -0.05 -28.69 -9.06
CA VAL A 450 1.08 -28.66 -10.00
C VAL A 450 2.23 -29.52 -9.45
N GLU A 451 3.03 -30.10 -10.34
CA GLU A 451 4.12 -31.03 -9.99
C GLU A 451 5.02 -30.54 -8.84
N LEU A 452 5.37 -29.25 -8.86
CA LEU A 452 6.18 -28.64 -7.81
C LEU A 452 5.50 -28.73 -6.43
N VAL A 453 4.20 -28.46 -6.35
CA VAL A 453 3.44 -28.54 -5.09
C VAL A 453 3.29 -30.01 -4.67
N TYR A 454 2.93 -30.88 -5.60
CA TYR A 454 2.82 -32.33 -5.38
C TYR A 454 4.09 -32.91 -4.76
N LYS A 455 5.28 -32.58 -5.29
CA LYS A 455 6.56 -33.08 -4.78
C LYS A 455 7.05 -32.39 -3.51
N THR A 456 6.75 -31.10 -3.30
CA THR A 456 7.37 -30.33 -2.19
C THR A 456 6.51 -30.17 -0.94
N SER A 457 5.18 -30.26 -1.05
CA SER A 457 4.27 -30.05 0.09
C SER A 457 4.34 -31.16 1.14
N PRO A 458 4.38 -32.47 0.80
CA PRO A 458 4.50 -33.54 1.80
C PRO A 458 5.77 -33.41 2.65
N ASN A 459 6.89 -33.02 2.03
CA ASN A 459 8.14 -32.78 2.76
C ASN A 459 8.02 -31.59 3.75
N ALA A 460 7.26 -30.55 3.39
CA ALA A 460 6.98 -29.43 4.29
C ALA A 460 6.02 -29.81 5.43
N MET A 461 5.02 -30.66 5.17
CA MET A 461 4.13 -31.21 6.20
C MET A 461 4.92 -32.05 7.20
N HIS A 462 5.73 -32.99 6.70
CA HIS A 462 6.58 -33.85 7.51
C HIS A 462 7.54 -33.04 8.40
N ALA A 463 8.11 -31.94 7.92
CA ALA A 463 8.98 -31.08 8.73
C ALA A 463 8.25 -30.47 9.96
N VAL A 464 6.98 -30.10 9.82
CA VAL A 464 6.16 -29.58 10.94
C VAL A 464 5.76 -30.71 11.89
N LEU A 465 5.43 -31.90 11.36
CA LEU A 465 5.11 -33.08 12.17
C LEU A 465 6.30 -33.55 13.01
N VAL A 466 7.50 -33.58 12.44
CA VAL A 466 8.74 -33.89 13.17
C VAL A 466 9.04 -32.86 14.25
N PHE A 467 8.77 -31.58 13.99
CA PHE A 467 8.87 -30.54 15.01
C PHE A 467 7.94 -30.79 16.20
N GLY A 468 6.69 -31.20 15.93
CA GLY A 468 5.72 -31.57 16.97
C GLY A 468 6.16 -32.78 17.77
N ARG A 469 6.59 -33.84 17.08
CA ARG A 469 7.15 -35.05 17.70
C ARG A 469 8.28 -34.75 18.67
N ALA A 470 9.23 -33.90 18.29
CA ALA A 470 10.35 -33.52 19.15
C ALA A 470 9.94 -32.75 20.44
N ARG A 471 8.69 -32.30 20.52
CA ARG A 471 8.11 -31.55 21.64
C ARG A 471 6.94 -32.27 22.31
N ASN A 472 6.68 -33.52 21.95
CA ASN A 472 5.51 -34.29 22.39
C ASN A 472 4.18 -33.57 22.08
N LEU A 473 4.08 -33.01 20.87
CA LEU A 473 2.88 -32.32 20.36
C LEU A 473 2.40 -32.97 19.07
N GLY A 474 1.08 -33.15 18.95
CA GLY A 474 0.45 -33.66 17.73
C GLY A 474 0.31 -35.19 17.73
N PRO A 475 0.37 -35.83 16.56
CA PRO A 475 -0.07 -37.21 16.38
C PRO A 475 0.94 -38.23 16.88
N THR A 476 0.54 -39.51 16.89
CA THR A 476 1.42 -40.60 17.33
C THR A 476 2.70 -40.70 16.51
N ASP A 477 3.78 -41.16 17.15
CA ASP A 477 5.07 -41.43 16.50
C ASP A 477 4.93 -42.30 15.24
N SER A 478 4.00 -43.26 15.27
CA SER A 478 3.75 -44.16 14.15
C SER A 478 3.24 -43.43 12.89
N PHE A 479 2.41 -42.40 13.06
CA PHE A 479 1.95 -41.57 11.95
C PHE A 479 3.08 -40.71 11.38
N VAL A 480 3.83 -40.04 12.26
CA VAL A 480 4.91 -39.13 11.85
C VAL A 480 6.01 -39.87 11.09
N LEU A 481 6.43 -41.04 11.59
CA LEU A 481 7.49 -41.85 10.98
C LEU A 481 7.06 -42.50 9.65
N ALA A 482 5.78 -42.82 9.49
CA ALA A 482 5.23 -43.41 8.27
C ALA A 482 4.81 -42.37 7.21
N PHE A 483 4.83 -41.07 7.55
CA PHE A 483 4.37 -40.01 6.65
C PHE A 483 5.23 -39.93 5.38
N PRO A 484 4.63 -39.84 4.18
CA PRO A 484 5.36 -40.02 2.93
C PRO A 484 6.36 -38.89 2.66
N ARG A 485 7.48 -39.27 2.03
CA ARG A 485 8.49 -38.34 1.50
C ARG A 485 8.58 -38.48 -0.01
N TYR A 486 8.65 -37.34 -0.69
CA TYR A 486 8.73 -37.28 -2.15
C TYR A 486 10.10 -36.76 -2.57
N SER A 487 10.60 -37.26 -3.70
CA SER A 487 11.84 -36.80 -4.29
C SER A 487 11.75 -35.33 -4.71
N ALA A 488 12.90 -34.65 -4.71
CA ALA A 488 12.96 -33.29 -5.21
C ALA A 488 12.53 -33.25 -6.70
N PRO A 489 11.88 -32.16 -7.16
CA PRO A 489 11.61 -31.97 -8.58
C PRO A 489 12.90 -32.04 -9.40
N GLU A 490 12.82 -32.59 -10.60
CA GLU A 490 13.94 -32.55 -11.55
C GLU A 490 14.27 -31.09 -11.89
N GLU A 491 15.56 -30.79 -12.08
CA GLU A 491 15.97 -29.46 -12.50
C GLU A 491 15.43 -29.17 -13.91
N ARG A 492 14.62 -28.11 -14.03
CA ARG A 492 14.16 -27.65 -15.35
C ARG A 492 15.36 -27.29 -16.22
N PRO A 493 15.29 -27.54 -17.55
CA PRO A 493 16.35 -27.14 -18.46
C PRO A 493 16.63 -25.64 -18.36
N LYS A 494 17.91 -25.28 -18.39
CA LYS A 494 18.34 -23.88 -18.24
C LYS A 494 17.76 -23.04 -19.38
N PRO A 495 17.29 -21.80 -19.10
CA PRO A 495 16.71 -20.95 -20.15
C PRO A 495 17.73 -20.66 -21.25
N ARG A 496 17.30 -20.83 -22.50
CA ARG A 496 18.13 -20.48 -23.68
C ARG A 496 18.36 -18.96 -23.75
N PRO A 497 19.53 -18.51 -24.26
CA PRO A 497 19.78 -17.11 -24.58
C PRO A 497 18.70 -16.47 -25.47
N ILE A 498 18.61 -15.15 -25.42
CA ILE A 498 17.86 -14.33 -26.38
C ILE A 498 18.64 -14.31 -27.69
N SER A 499 17.95 -14.26 -28.84
CA SER A 499 18.62 -14.12 -30.14
C SER A 499 19.27 -12.73 -30.28
N ASP A 500 20.28 -12.62 -31.12
CA ASP A 500 20.98 -11.34 -31.33
C ASP A 500 20.04 -10.26 -31.89
N ASP A 501 19.15 -10.61 -32.83
CA ASP A 501 18.22 -9.66 -33.44
C ASP A 501 17.19 -9.16 -32.43
N ASP A 502 16.61 -10.06 -31.62
CA ASP A 502 15.71 -9.68 -30.53
C ASP A 502 16.44 -8.81 -29.49
N PHE A 503 17.69 -9.13 -29.18
CA PHE A 503 18.48 -8.35 -28.23
C PHE A 503 18.81 -6.96 -28.77
N ARG A 504 19.21 -6.83 -30.04
CA ARG A 504 19.42 -5.54 -30.71
C ARG A 504 18.15 -4.69 -30.71
N LEU A 505 17.00 -5.31 -30.98
CA LEU A 505 15.71 -4.61 -30.92
C LEU A 505 15.44 -4.06 -29.51
N LEU A 506 15.71 -4.85 -28.46
CA LEU A 506 15.51 -4.48 -27.06
C LEU A 506 16.45 -3.36 -26.57
N ILE A 507 17.57 -3.12 -27.24
CA ILE A 507 18.52 -2.04 -26.89
C ILE A 507 18.50 -0.87 -27.89
N SER A 508 17.64 -0.91 -28.91
CA SER A 508 17.51 0.16 -29.89
C SER A 508 16.93 1.45 -29.28
N ASP A 509 17.37 2.62 -29.77
CA ASP A 509 16.91 3.91 -29.24
C ASP A 509 15.39 4.07 -29.30
N ALA A 510 14.74 3.60 -30.37
CA ALA A 510 13.29 3.62 -30.52
C ALA A 510 12.59 2.79 -29.43
N SER A 511 13.12 1.59 -29.15
CA SER A 511 12.58 0.69 -28.13
C SER A 511 12.78 1.23 -26.72
N LEU A 512 13.95 1.79 -26.42
CA LEU A 512 14.25 2.41 -25.12
C LEU A 512 13.41 3.66 -24.88
N LYS A 513 13.13 4.46 -25.92
CA LYS A 513 12.22 5.61 -25.83
C LYS A 513 10.80 5.18 -25.46
N LEU A 514 10.28 4.10 -26.05
CA LEU A 514 8.97 3.54 -25.68
C LEU A 514 8.93 3.08 -24.21
N LEU A 515 10.04 2.53 -23.70
CA LEU A 515 10.13 2.15 -22.29
C LEU A 515 10.16 3.38 -21.39
N ASP A 516 10.89 4.42 -21.76
CA ASP A 516 11.00 5.69 -21.02
C ASP A 516 9.65 6.42 -20.94
N GLU A 517 8.92 6.51 -22.05
CA GLU A 517 7.57 7.10 -22.09
C GLU A 517 6.56 6.36 -21.20
N SER A 518 6.78 5.07 -20.94
CA SER A 518 5.96 4.28 -20.03
C SER A 518 6.27 4.50 -18.54
N ASP A 519 7.41 5.14 -18.23
CA ASP A 519 7.90 5.41 -16.89
C ASP A 519 7.37 6.73 -16.31
N VAL A 520 6.04 6.82 -16.19
CA VAL A 520 5.31 8.03 -15.74
C VAL A 520 5.75 8.54 -14.36
N ASN A 521 6.40 7.71 -13.53
CA ASN A 521 6.89 8.09 -12.21
C ASN A 521 8.42 8.27 -12.16
N ASP A 522 9.09 8.17 -13.31
CA ASP A 522 10.54 8.30 -13.45
C ASP A 522 11.30 7.38 -12.47
N VAL A 523 10.90 6.12 -12.42
CA VAL A 523 11.54 5.11 -11.56
C VAL A 523 12.92 4.73 -12.10
N GLY A 524 13.18 4.96 -13.38
CA GLY A 524 14.39 4.60 -14.10
C GLY A 524 14.27 3.25 -14.82
N LEU A 525 13.13 2.95 -15.45
CA LEU A 525 12.91 1.66 -16.13
C LEU A 525 14.00 1.32 -17.16
N VAL A 526 14.40 2.29 -17.97
CA VAL A 526 15.47 2.15 -18.97
C VAL A 526 16.82 1.88 -18.29
N ASP A 527 17.12 2.59 -17.20
CA ASP A 527 18.39 2.42 -16.49
C ASP A 527 18.48 1.05 -15.82
N ILE A 528 17.38 0.57 -15.24
CA ILE A 528 17.27 -0.80 -14.69
C ILE A 528 17.49 -1.84 -15.80
N TRP A 529 16.80 -1.68 -16.94
CA TRP A 529 16.90 -2.62 -18.06
C TRP A 529 18.32 -2.71 -18.60
N LEU A 530 18.94 -1.57 -18.93
CA LEU A 530 20.30 -1.54 -19.49
C LEU A 530 21.33 -2.04 -18.48
N THR A 531 21.19 -1.70 -17.20
CA THR A 531 22.07 -2.24 -16.14
C THR A 531 21.94 -3.75 -16.06
N HIS A 532 20.72 -4.29 -16.07
CA HIS A 532 20.49 -5.74 -16.05
C HIS A 532 21.00 -6.43 -17.33
N ALA A 533 20.83 -5.81 -18.49
CA ALA A 533 21.22 -6.36 -19.78
C ALA A 533 22.75 -6.45 -19.94
N PHE A 534 23.48 -5.41 -19.52
CA PHE A 534 24.92 -5.31 -19.73
C PHE A 534 25.78 -5.74 -18.54
N GLN A 535 25.30 -5.59 -17.29
CA GLN A 535 26.03 -6.03 -16.09
C GLN A 535 25.54 -7.37 -15.53
N GLY A 536 24.40 -7.86 -16.03
CA GLY A 536 23.82 -9.14 -15.64
C GLY A 536 23.51 -9.25 -14.16
N GLY A 537 23.46 -10.49 -13.66
CA GLY A 537 22.95 -10.78 -12.31
C GLY A 537 21.46 -11.09 -12.32
N ARG A 538 20.84 -11.15 -11.14
CA ARG A 538 19.38 -11.24 -11.02
C ARG A 538 18.80 -9.84 -11.11
N ILE A 539 17.63 -9.73 -11.72
CA ILE A 539 16.91 -8.45 -11.79
C ILE A 539 16.67 -7.85 -10.40
N SER A 540 16.46 -8.69 -9.38
CA SER A 540 16.36 -8.22 -7.99
C SER A 540 17.65 -7.53 -7.55
N GLU A 541 18.83 -8.08 -7.84
CA GLU A 541 20.13 -7.49 -7.49
C GLU A 541 20.29 -6.10 -8.12
N THR A 542 19.77 -5.88 -9.34
CA THR A 542 19.72 -4.54 -9.98
C THR A 542 18.72 -3.60 -9.31
N ILE A 543 17.51 -4.08 -9.03
CA ILE A 543 16.46 -3.28 -8.36
C ILE A 543 16.90 -2.82 -6.96
N TYR A 544 17.68 -3.64 -6.26
CA TYR A 544 18.17 -3.38 -4.91
C TYR A 544 19.49 -2.62 -4.86
N LEU A 545 19.99 -2.11 -6.00
CA LEU A 545 21.16 -1.24 -6.00
C LEU A 545 20.92 -0.05 -5.06
N ARG A 546 21.89 0.19 -4.17
CA ARG A 546 21.90 1.34 -3.26
C ARG A 546 22.26 2.60 -4.01
N LEU A 547 21.92 3.75 -3.45
CA LEU A 547 22.20 5.04 -4.08
C LEU A 547 23.69 5.20 -4.38
N GLY A 548 24.59 4.81 -3.47
CA GLY A 548 26.03 4.86 -3.63
C GLY A 548 26.66 3.67 -4.37
N CYS A 549 25.91 2.91 -5.17
CA CYS A 549 26.38 1.66 -5.77
C CYS A 549 27.45 1.79 -6.86
N ILE A 550 27.92 2.98 -7.21
CA ILE A 550 28.93 3.18 -8.26
C ILE A 550 30.01 4.15 -7.81
N GLY A 551 31.17 4.02 -8.43
CA GLY A 551 32.37 4.78 -8.09
C GLY A 551 33.52 4.44 -9.03
N MET A 552 34.59 5.23 -8.97
CA MET A 552 35.83 4.98 -9.71
C MET A 552 36.83 4.33 -8.76
N ILE A 553 37.50 3.27 -9.22
CA ILE A 553 38.69 2.74 -8.57
C ILE A 553 39.92 3.28 -9.31
N GLY A 554 40.75 4.02 -8.59
CA GLY A 554 41.78 4.87 -9.20
C GLY A 554 41.14 5.96 -10.08
N GLU A 555 41.84 6.37 -11.13
CA GLU A 555 41.36 7.45 -12.03
C GLU A 555 40.55 6.94 -13.24
N ALA A 556 40.59 5.64 -13.56
CA ALA A 556 40.14 5.16 -14.87
C ALA A 556 39.08 4.05 -14.86
N GLN A 557 38.94 3.26 -13.78
CA GLN A 557 38.09 2.07 -13.81
C GLN A 557 36.76 2.30 -13.08
N PRO A 558 35.62 2.40 -13.80
CA PRO A 558 34.32 2.43 -13.16
C PRO A 558 33.99 1.06 -12.52
N TYR A 559 33.38 1.11 -11.34
CA TYR A 559 32.92 -0.04 -10.57
C TYR A 559 31.46 0.10 -10.17
N LEU A 560 30.82 -1.05 -10.00
CA LEU A 560 29.47 -1.22 -9.48
C LEU A 560 29.54 -2.14 -8.25
N TRP A 561 28.95 -1.71 -7.15
CA TRP A 561 28.78 -2.49 -5.92
C TRP A 561 27.34 -2.96 -5.77
N ARG A 562 27.15 -4.24 -5.49
CA ARG A 562 25.81 -4.82 -5.32
C ARG A 562 25.78 -5.96 -4.29
N ASP A 563 24.63 -6.15 -3.67
CA ASP A 563 24.39 -7.29 -2.79
C ASP A 563 24.06 -8.54 -3.62
N ILE A 564 24.89 -9.59 -3.52
CA ILE A 564 24.66 -10.89 -4.15
C ILE A 564 23.80 -11.76 -3.23
N THR A 565 22.48 -11.59 -3.37
CA THR A 565 21.44 -12.20 -2.53
C THR A 565 21.52 -13.72 -2.36
N LYS A 566 21.93 -14.49 -3.39
CA LYS A 566 21.99 -15.97 -3.29
C LYS A 566 23.20 -16.46 -2.49
N ALA A 567 24.33 -15.77 -2.59
CA ALA A 567 25.56 -16.12 -1.87
C ALA A 567 25.65 -15.38 -0.52
N ASN A 568 24.67 -14.53 -0.22
CA ASN A 568 24.66 -13.66 0.97
C ASN A 568 25.93 -12.78 1.09
N VAL A 569 26.52 -12.41 -0.05
CA VAL A 569 27.67 -11.49 -0.10
C VAL A 569 27.13 -10.07 -0.28
N LEU A 570 27.37 -9.21 0.70
CA LEU A 570 26.98 -7.82 0.65
C LEU A 570 28.07 -6.99 0.00
N ASP A 571 27.67 -5.92 -0.70
CA ASP A 571 28.57 -4.91 -1.25
C ASP A 571 29.69 -5.45 -2.16
N TYR A 572 29.34 -6.42 -3.02
CA TYR A 572 30.28 -7.02 -3.97
C TYR A 572 30.59 -6.05 -5.12
N GLY A 573 31.85 -5.62 -5.21
CA GLY A 573 32.35 -4.74 -6.27
C GLY A 573 32.72 -5.49 -7.55
N MET A 574 32.30 -4.98 -8.70
CA MET A 574 32.67 -5.50 -10.01
C MET A 574 32.93 -4.37 -11.02
N PRO A 575 33.79 -4.59 -12.04
CA PRO A 575 33.96 -3.63 -13.14
C PRO A 575 32.63 -3.27 -13.79
N CYS A 576 32.39 -1.98 -13.96
CA CYS A 576 31.16 -1.45 -14.54
C CYS A 576 31.37 -1.11 -16.02
N HIS A 577 30.46 -1.54 -16.91
CA HIS A 577 30.48 -1.07 -18.28
C HIS A 577 30.28 0.46 -18.31
N TYR A 578 31.19 1.21 -18.94
CA TYR A 578 31.25 2.66 -18.82
C TYR A 578 29.95 3.39 -19.23
N PRO A 579 29.25 3.01 -20.33
CA PRO A 579 27.91 3.54 -20.61
C PRO A 579 26.88 3.30 -19.51
N VAL A 580 26.92 2.15 -18.84
CA VAL A 580 26.05 1.86 -17.68
C VAL A 580 26.42 2.78 -16.51
N TYR A 581 27.71 2.92 -16.21
CA TYR A 581 28.20 3.84 -15.18
C TYR A 581 27.71 5.27 -15.38
N GLN A 582 27.82 5.82 -16.60
CA GLN A 582 27.34 7.18 -16.92
C GLN A 582 25.82 7.33 -16.76
N ARG A 583 25.04 6.30 -17.08
CA ARG A 583 23.59 6.31 -16.85
C ARG A 583 23.27 6.25 -15.37
N LEU A 584 23.94 5.39 -14.61
CA LEU A 584 23.74 5.27 -13.17
C LEU A 584 24.18 6.56 -12.42
N LEU A 585 25.22 7.26 -12.87
CA LEU A 585 25.59 8.58 -12.36
C LEU A 585 24.46 9.60 -12.51
N ARG A 586 23.87 9.69 -13.70
CA ARG A 586 22.71 10.58 -13.94
C ARG A 586 21.52 10.18 -13.06
N ARG A 587 21.27 8.88 -12.92
CA ARG A 587 20.20 8.35 -12.07
C ARG A 587 20.44 8.64 -10.58
N GLN A 588 21.67 8.60 -10.10
CA GLN A 588 22.01 9.01 -8.73
C GLN A 588 21.57 10.45 -8.48
N GLU A 589 21.87 11.38 -9.39
CA GLU A 589 21.52 12.79 -9.19
C GLU A 589 20.00 13.02 -9.24
N VAL A 590 19.30 12.36 -10.17
CA VAL A 590 17.82 12.37 -10.19
C VAL A 590 17.24 11.87 -8.87
N THR A 591 17.79 10.78 -8.33
CA THR A 591 17.30 10.19 -7.09
C THR A 591 17.65 11.05 -5.87
N ARG A 592 18.85 11.64 -5.83
CA ARG A 592 19.25 12.63 -4.80
C ARG A 592 18.34 13.84 -4.84
N ALA A 593 18.00 14.36 -6.02
CA ALA A 593 17.05 15.47 -6.14
C ALA A 593 15.67 15.12 -5.57
N LYS A 594 15.17 13.89 -5.81
CA LYS A 594 13.93 13.39 -5.20
C LYS A 594 14.03 13.30 -3.68
N LEU A 595 15.15 12.80 -3.14
CA LEU A 595 15.38 12.71 -1.69
C LEU A 595 15.51 14.09 -1.05
N ARG A 596 16.31 15.00 -1.61
CA ARG A 596 16.46 16.39 -1.11
C ARG A 596 15.12 17.10 -0.99
N ARG A 597 14.27 16.93 -1.99
CA ARG A 597 12.90 17.43 -1.99
C ARG A 597 12.04 16.76 -0.93
N ARG A 598 12.09 15.43 -0.81
CA ARG A 598 11.29 14.69 0.17
C ARG A 598 11.68 15.04 1.61
N TYR A 599 12.97 15.23 1.84
CA TYR A 599 13.55 15.54 3.14
C TYR A 599 13.84 17.05 3.31
N ALA A 600 13.18 17.92 2.54
CA ALA A 600 13.51 19.35 2.49
C ALA A 600 13.37 20.04 3.86
N ALA A 601 12.29 19.75 4.60
CA ALA A 601 12.07 20.30 5.95
C ALA A 601 13.15 19.82 6.94
N ASP A 602 13.51 18.54 6.87
CA ASP A 602 14.57 17.97 7.72
C ASP A 602 15.91 18.63 7.39
N LEU A 603 16.26 18.74 6.10
CA LEU A 603 17.49 19.38 5.64
C LEU A 603 17.57 20.86 6.03
N ALA A 604 16.45 21.58 6.02
CA ALA A 604 16.42 23.00 6.37
C ALA A 604 16.91 23.26 7.81
N SER A 605 16.62 22.34 8.74
CA SER A 605 17.05 22.45 10.15
C SER A 605 18.51 22.04 10.41
N LEU A 606 19.18 21.44 9.43
CA LEU A 606 20.55 20.94 9.56
C LEU A 606 21.59 21.93 9.04
N ASN A 607 22.76 21.97 9.67
CA ASN A 607 23.93 22.70 9.16
C ASN A 607 24.61 21.97 7.99
N LYS A 608 25.55 22.63 7.30
CA LYS A 608 26.24 22.08 6.11
C LYS A 608 26.89 20.71 6.35
N ARG A 609 27.54 20.51 7.50
CA ARG A 609 28.22 19.25 7.84
C ARG A 609 27.21 18.12 8.09
N GLN A 610 26.13 18.43 8.81
CA GLN A 610 25.05 17.47 9.07
C GLN A 610 24.31 17.08 7.79
N ARG A 611 24.05 18.02 6.88
CA ARG A 611 23.47 17.73 5.57
C ARG A 611 24.35 16.78 4.76
N ALA A 612 25.65 17.07 4.69
CA ALA A 612 26.60 16.20 3.97
C ALA A 612 26.66 14.80 4.58
N ALA A 613 26.63 14.68 5.92
CA ALA A 613 26.60 13.39 6.60
C ALA A 613 25.31 12.60 6.30
N LEU A 614 24.15 13.26 6.28
CA LEU A 614 22.87 12.65 5.93
C LEU A 614 22.83 12.20 4.46
N GLU A 615 23.32 13.02 3.54
CA GLU A 615 23.41 12.63 2.12
C GLU A 615 24.38 11.45 1.92
N ALA A 616 25.48 11.39 2.65
CA ALA A 616 26.39 10.24 2.64
C ALA A 616 25.76 8.98 3.28
N GLU A 617 24.87 9.14 4.26
CA GLU A 617 24.08 8.04 4.80
C GLU A 617 23.09 7.49 3.76
N TRP A 618 22.50 8.36 2.93
CA TRP A 618 21.60 7.92 1.85
C TRP A 618 22.31 7.02 0.85
N ASP A 619 23.58 7.27 0.54
CA ASP A 619 24.35 6.41 -0.35
C ASP A 619 24.38 4.93 0.10
N ARG A 620 24.31 4.69 1.42
CA ARG A 620 24.31 3.34 2.01
C ARG A 620 22.92 2.78 2.29
N THR A 621 21.92 3.64 2.47
CA THR A 621 20.61 3.24 3.03
C THR A 621 19.45 3.39 2.05
N MET A 622 19.56 4.28 1.06
CA MET A 622 18.51 4.57 0.09
C MET A 622 18.70 3.73 -1.17
N PRO A 623 17.60 3.29 -1.81
CA PRO A 623 17.66 2.61 -3.10
C PRO A 623 17.96 3.62 -4.22
N LEU A 624 18.68 3.17 -5.25
CA LEU A 624 18.87 3.95 -6.48
C LEU A 624 17.55 4.05 -7.29
N PHE A 625 16.68 3.05 -7.18
CA PHE A 625 15.42 2.99 -7.92
C PHE A 625 14.22 2.96 -6.95
N PRO A 626 13.88 4.07 -6.28
CA PRO A 626 12.80 4.09 -5.31
C PRO A 626 11.45 3.79 -5.98
N GLY A 627 10.67 2.91 -5.36
CA GLY A 627 9.34 2.56 -5.85
C GLY A 627 8.35 3.72 -5.67
N PRO A 628 7.42 3.95 -6.61
CA PRO A 628 6.53 5.12 -6.55
C PRO A 628 5.33 4.89 -5.63
N THR A 629 4.93 3.64 -5.40
CA THR A 629 3.68 3.31 -4.71
C THR A 629 3.95 2.78 -3.32
N THR A 630 3.17 3.24 -2.32
CA THR A 630 3.26 2.77 -0.92
C THR A 630 4.68 2.88 -0.34
N ASN A 631 5.37 3.96 -0.69
CA ASN A 631 6.75 4.22 -0.33
C ASN A 631 6.94 5.73 -0.07
N PRO A 632 6.23 6.29 0.91
CA PRO A 632 6.30 7.71 1.18
C PRO A 632 7.74 8.17 1.44
N ASP A 633 8.57 7.38 2.12
CA ASP A 633 9.94 7.83 2.46
C ASP A 633 10.98 7.58 1.37
N LEU A 634 10.57 7.05 0.21
CA LEU A 634 11.49 6.65 -0.89
C LEU A 634 12.53 5.59 -0.49
N ARG A 635 12.36 4.93 0.66
CA ARG A 635 13.29 3.94 1.22
C ARG A 635 13.17 2.55 0.59
N LEU A 636 12.05 2.27 -0.06
CA LEU A 636 11.82 0.99 -0.71
C LEU A 636 12.13 1.08 -2.20
N PRO A 637 12.84 0.10 -2.78
CA PRO A 637 13.01 0.07 -4.22
C PRO A 637 11.72 -0.34 -4.93
N VAL A 638 11.70 -0.19 -6.25
CA VAL A 638 10.60 -0.63 -7.10
C VAL A 638 10.28 -2.11 -6.88
N SER A 639 8.99 -2.46 -6.87
CA SER A 639 8.60 -3.86 -6.73
C SER A 639 9.01 -4.67 -7.96
N SER A 640 9.70 -5.79 -7.73
CA SER A 640 10.03 -6.77 -8.77
C SER A 640 8.82 -7.21 -9.59
N SER A 641 7.67 -7.45 -8.95
CA SER A 641 6.43 -7.83 -9.64
C SER A 641 5.86 -6.72 -10.54
N VAL A 642 6.00 -5.45 -10.13
CA VAL A 642 5.56 -4.30 -10.92
C VAL A 642 6.50 -4.10 -12.10
N LEU A 643 7.81 -4.18 -11.85
CA LEU A 643 8.82 -4.11 -12.91
C LEU A 643 8.62 -5.21 -13.95
N GLN A 644 8.50 -6.46 -13.52
CA GLN A 644 8.34 -7.60 -14.44
C GLN A 644 7.11 -7.44 -15.33
N ARG A 645 6.00 -6.93 -14.78
CA ARG A 645 4.79 -6.63 -15.56
C ARG A 645 5.05 -5.53 -16.58
N LYS A 646 5.66 -4.41 -16.17
CA LYS A 646 6.00 -3.30 -17.07
C LYS A 646 6.94 -3.72 -18.19
N LEU A 647 7.96 -4.52 -17.88
CA LEU A 647 8.88 -5.07 -18.88
C LEU A 647 8.18 -6.07 -19.80
N ALA A 648 7.30 -6.93 -19.28
CA ALA A 648 6.52 -7.85 -20.11
C ALA A 648 5.60 -7.09 -21.07
N ASP A 649 4.86 -6.08 -20.59
CA ASP A 649 4.00 -5.23 -21.42
C ASP A 649 4.80 -4.51 -22.52
N TRP A 650 6.02 -4.04 -22.20
CA TRP A 650 6.92 -3.40 -23.17
C TRP A 650 7.46 -4.39 -24.21
N ILE A 651 7.92 -5.57 -23.79
CA ILE A 651 8.39 -6.64 -24.67
C ILE A 651 7.28 -7.10 -25.62
N GLU A 652 6.06 -7.24 -25.12
CA GLU A 652 4.88 -7.61 -25.93
C GLU A 652 4.56 -6.54 -26.99
N LYS A 653 4.64 -5.25 -26.65
CA LYS A 653 4.48 -4.15 -27.62
C LYS A 653 5.51 -4.15 -28.75
N LEU A 654 6.69 -4.74 -28.52
CA LEU A 654 7.71 -4.93 -29.55
C LEU A 654 7.47 -6.18 -30.41
N GLY A 655 6.41 -6.96 -30.14
CA GLY A 655 6.09 -8.20 -30.85
C GLY A 655 6.89 -9.41 -30.38
N LEU A 656 7.64 -9.30 -29.28
CA LEU A 656 8.50 -10.35 -28.76
C LEU A 656 7.75 -11.25 -27.76
N LYS A 657 8.04 -12.56 -27.76
CA LYS A 657 7.40 -13.55 -26.88
C LYS A 657 8.42 -14.40 -26.12
N GLY A 658 8.07 -14.78 -24.88
CA GLY A 658 8.87 -15.72 -24.09
C GLY A 658 10.24 -15.19 -23.63
N ILE A 659 10.45 -13.87 -23.66
CA ILE A 659 11.64 -13.23 -23.10
C ILE A 659 11.38 -12.97 -21.62
N THR A 660 12.29 -13.45 -20.77
CA THR A 660 12.24 -13.25 -19.32
C THR A 660 13.56 -12.66 -18.85
N THR A 661 13.55 -12.00 -17.70
CA THR A 661 14.79 -11.45 -17.09
C THR A 661 15.85 -12.53 -16.85
N HIS A 662 15.44 -13.80 -16.67
CA HIS A 662 16.36 -14.91 -16.54
C HIS A 662 17.06 -15.26 -17.86
N ARG A 663 16.38 -15.14 -19.01
CA ARG A 663 16.99 -15.35 -20.33
C ARG A 663 18.01 -14.26 -20.66
N THR A 664 17.76 -13.01 -20.28
CA THR A 664 18.74 -11.92 -20.44
C THR A 664 20.06 -12.23 -19.73
N ARG A 665 19.99 -12.78 -18.51
CA ARG A 665 21.18 -13.23 -17.77
C ARG A 665 21.91 -14.37 -18.51
N SER A 666 21.17 -15.32 -19.10
CA SER A 666 21.77 -16.36 -19.94
C SER A 666 22.47 -15.75 -21.17
N THR A 667 21.86 -14.76 -21.84
CA THR A 667 22.45 -14.06 -22.99
C THR A 667 23.81 -13.44 -22.65
N MET A 668 23.89 -12.62 -21.60
CA MET A 668 25.16 -12.01 -21.19
C MET A 668 26.21 -13.07 -20.84
N ALA A 669 25.78 -14.12 -20.13
CA ALA A 669 26.69 -15.18 -19.70
C ALA A 669 27.23 -16.01 -20.87
N THR A 670 26.47 -16.14 -21.96
CA THR A 670 26.91 -16.74 -23.24
C THR A 670 27.83 -15.78 -23.99
N ALA A 671 27.46 -14.50 -24.14
CA ALA A 671 28.29 -13.50 -24.80
C ALA A 671 29.69 -13.38 -24.17
N LEU A 672 29.80 -13.44 -22.83
CA LEU A 672 31.10 -13.46 -22.16
C LEU A 672 31.95 -14.67 -22.54
N LEU A 673 31.35 -15.85 -22.67
CA LEU A 673 32.06 -17.07 -23.09
C LEU A 673 32.51 -16.96 -24.54
N ASP A 674 31.63 -16.45 -25.42
CA ASP A 674 31.94 -16.26 -26.84
C ASP A 674 33.08 -15.23 -27.05
N ASN A 675 33.23 -14.29 -26.13
CA ASN A 675 34.33 -13.31 -26.10
C ASN A 675 35.54 -13.77 -25.26
N GLY A 676 35.66 -15.07 -24.97
CA GLY A 676 36.86 -15.68 -24.39
C GLY A 676 36.97 -15.60 -22.87
N ALA A 677 35.91 -15.25 -22.14
CA ALA A 677 35.92 -15.32 -20.68
C ALA A 677 36.05 -16.78 -20.20
N PRO A 678 36.89 -17.08 -19.20
CA PRO A 678 37.10 -18.45 -18.75
C PRO A 678 35.84 -19.01 -18.06
N PRO A 679 35.49 -20.30 -18.28
CA PRO A 679 34.37 -20.95 -17.59
C PRO A 679 34.47 -20.90 -16.06
N ALA A 680 35.70 -20.86 -15.53
CA ALA A 680 36.02 -20.83 -14.11
C ALA A 680 35.56 -19.56 -13.36
N GLY A 681 35.23 -18.47 -14.07
CA GLY A 681 34.53 -17.32 -13.49
C GLY A 681 33.12 -17.65 -12.97
N ARG A 682 32.63 -18.88 -13.16
CA ARG A 682 31.38 -19.40 -12.59
C ARG A 682 31.56 -20.41 -11.44
N VAL A 683 32.78 -20.84 -11.10
CA VAL A 683 32.98 -22.08 -10.29
C VAL A 683 33.81 -21.91 -9.01
N ARG A 684 34.44 -20.75 -8.73
CA ARG A 684 35.27 -20.59 -7.52
C ARG A 684 34.65 -19.97 -6.27
N ASP A 685 33.41 -19.46 -6.33
CA ASP A 685 32.77 -18.85 -5.16
C ASP A 685 31.54 -19.66 -4.71
N ALA A 686 31.77 -20.96 -4.48
CA ALA A 686 30.86 -21.84 -3.75
C ALA A 686 31.52 -22.26 -2.42
N VAL A 687 31.62 -21.30 -1.50
CA VAL A 687 31.62 -21.50 -0.04
C VAL A 687 30.65 -20.49 0.54
#